data_AF-A0A9X7ZDN5-F1
#
_entry.id   AF-A0A9X7ZDN5-F1
#
_cell.length_a   1.000
_cell.length_b   1.000
_cell.length_c   1.000
_cell.angle_alpha   90.00
_cell.angle_beta   90.00
_cell.angle_gamma   90.00
#
_symmetry.space_group_name_H-M   'P 1'
#
loop_
_entity.id
_entity.type
_entity.pdbx_description
1 polymer ?
#
loop_
_entity_poly.entity_id
_entity_poly.type
_entity_poly.pdbx_seq_one_letter_code
_entity_poly.pdbx_strand_id
1 'polypeptide(L)'
;MTETTDVRSPRARRLFRDRREAGRVLAGLLTAYRGRDDVIVLGLARGGIPVAWEVAAALGAPLDAFIVRKLGAPGHEEFAAGALASGGRVVLNDDVVRGLRISPQQLRDIAEREGRELARRESVYRDGRPPVAVAGKTVILVDDGLATGASMLAAVQALRDAEPAHIVIAVPAAPESTCREFAGLVDDVVCATMPTPFRAVGESFWDFSQVSDEEVRTLLATPATRGEPGPTAVEAIRGAAIDAPAGVPPRAMLEELIGDARIVLIGESSHGTHEFYAARAEITRWLIEEKGFCAVAAEADWPDAYRVNRYVRGLGEDTDADAALSGFERFPAWMWRNTVVRDFVDWLRAHNERSGSPGRQAGFYGLDLYSLHRSMQAVISYLETMDPAAATRARRRYACFDHTGADDGQAYGYGAAFGAGPSCEREAIEQLVELQRNALSYAQRDGLTVADALFDALQNAHTVHNAEVYYRSMFSGRVTSWNLRDQHMAETLDALLAHLDHRIDAPGAPPARIVVWAHNSHVGDARATEMSGDGQLTLGQLVRQRYGDAARLMGFSTYSGTVTAASEWGGPAEHKVVRPALNGSIEELLHATGKAEFAVSTLAPSEATAALGAVRLNRAIGVIYQPATERQSHYFHARPADQFDAIIHIGTTRALEPLEVTSLWVSGQNPETYPSGL
;
A
#
# COMPACT_ATOMS: atom_id res chain seq x y z
N MET A 1 -14.75 -39.66 -7.45
CA MET A 1 -15.58 -38.56 -7.99
C MET A 1 -15.29 -37.35 -7.14
N THR A 2 -14.26 -36.61 -7.55
CA THR A 2 -13.70 -35.45 -6.86
C THR A 2 -14.29 -34.22 -7.52
N GLU A 3 -15.07 -33.46 -6.76
CA GLU A 3 -15.50 -32.11 -7.13
C GLU A 3 -14.26 -31.23 -7.25
N THR A 4 -13.95 -30.84 -8.48
CA THR A 4 -12.99 -29.79 -8.79
C THR A 4 -13.54 -28.47 -8.26
N THR A 5 -12.90 -27.94 -7.22
CA THR A 5 -13.08 -26.58 -6.74
C THR A 5 -12.74 -25.60 -7.87
N ASP A 6 -13.77 -24.88 -8.29
CA ASP A 6 -13.73 -23.81 -9.27
C ASP A 6 -12.75 -22.72 -8.82
N VAL A 7 -11.62 -22.61 -9.51
CA VAL A 7 -10.60 -21.57 -9.33
C VAL A 7 -11.24 -20.26 -9.78
N ARG A 8 -11.89 -19.55 -8.84
CA ARG A 8 -12.39 -18.20 -9.08
C ARG A 8 -11.24 -17.30 -9.50
N SER A 9 -11.35 -16.75 -10.71
CA SER A 9 -10.56 -15.67 -11.29
C SER A 9 -10.09 -14.63 -10.25
N PRO A 10 -8.84 -14.15 -10.30
CA PRO A 10 -8.33 -13.16 -9.34
C PRO A 10 -9.23 -11.93 -9.33
N ARG A 11 -9.76 -11.57 -8.16
CA ARG A 11 -10.55 -10.34 -7.94
C ARG A 11 -9.70 -9.13 -8.33
N ALA A 12 -9.95 -8.57 -9.51
CA ALA A 12 -9.25 -7.41 -10.05
C ALA A 12 -9.54 -6.13 -9.23
N ARG A 13 -8.47 -5.36 -8.94
CA ARG A 13 -8.30 -3.88 -8.97
C ARG A 13 -9.44 -2.90 -8.63
N ARG A 14 -10.33 -3.21 -7.68
CA ARG A 14 -11.41 -2.28 -7.29
C ARG A 14 -10.90 -1.13 -6.41
N LEU A 15 -10.56 0.00 -7.04
CA LEU A 15 -10.08 1.22 -6.39
C LEU A 15 -11.22 2.10 -5.86
N PHE A 16 -12.23 2.32 -6.70
CA PHE A 16 -13.38 3.17 -6.39
C PHE A 16 -14.54 2.32 -5.90
N ARG A 17 -15.28 2.78 -4.91
CA ARG A 17 -16.52 2.14 -4.45
C ARG A 17 -17.56 2.12 -5.55
N ASP A 18 -17.79 3.28 -6.16
CA ASP A 18 -18.77 3.53 -7.20
C ASP A 18 -18.34 4.73 -8.06
N ARG A 19 -19.16 5.08 -9.06
CA ARG A 19 -18.92 6.24 -9.94
C ARG A 19 -18.91 7.58 -9.21
N ARG A 20 -19.65 7.72 -8.10
CA ARG A 20 -19.71 8.97 -7.35
C ARG A 20 -18.41 9.21 -6.60
N GLU A 21 -17.87 8.17 -5.96
CA GLU A 21 -16.58 8.28 -5.29
C GLU A 21 -15.46 8.61 -6.29
N ALA A 22 -15.44 7.93 -7.43
CA ALA A 22 -14.52 8.25 -8.51
C ALA A 22 -14.63 9.71 -8.98
N GLY A 23 -15.86 10.23 -9.11
CA GLY A 23 -16.10 11.63 -9.43
C GLY A 23 -15.57 12.60 -8.39
N ARG A 24 -15.68 12.30 -7.09
CA ARG A 24 -15.10 13.14 -6.01
C ARG A 24 -13.58 13.14 -6.02
N VAL A 25 -12.96 11.99 -6.27
CA VAL A 25 -11.50 11.88 -6.40
C VAL A 25 -11.03 12.71 -7.59
N LEU A 26 -11.68 12.54 -8.74
CA LEU A 26 -11.39 13.28 -9.96
C LEU A 26 -11.58 14.79 -9.79
N ALA A 27 -12.62 15.21 -9.07
CA ALA A 27 -12.86 16.60 -8.73
C ALA A 27 -11.72 17.24 -7.92
N GLY A 28 -11.11 16.48 -7.00
CA GLY A 28 -9.95 16.92 -6.23
C GLY A 28 -8.72 17.22 -7.08
N LEU A 29 -8.56 16.52 -8.21
CA LEU A 29 -7.49 16.77 -9.19
C LEU A 29 -7.77 17.98 -10.09
N LEU A 30 -9.02 18.42 -10.17
CA LEU A 30 -9.49 19.52 -11.02
C LEU A 30 -9.65 20.85 -10.24
N THR A 31 -9.11 20.96 -9.03
CA THR A 31 -9.31 22.14 -8.16
C THR A 31 -8.89 23.47 -8.79
N ALA A 32 -7.94 23.47 -9.74
CA ALA A 32 -7.53 24.65 -10.51
C ALA A 32 -8.67 25.29 -11.33
N TYR A 33 -9.75 24.54 -11.60
CA TYR A 33 -10.91 25.02 -12.37
C TYR A 33 -12.04 25.57 -11.49
N ARG A 34 -11.91 25.50 -10.17
CA ARG A 34 -12.99 25.83 -9.22
C ARG A 34 -13.34 27.32 -9.27
N GLY A 35 -14.64 27.62 -9.33
CA GLY A 35 -15.17 29.00 -9.28
C GLY A 35 -14.92 29.82 -10.55
N ARG A 36 -14.53 29.18 -11.67
CA ARG A 36 -14.35 29.85 -12.96
C ARG A 36 -15.65 29.89 -13.75
N ASP A 37 -16.05 31.08 -14.18
CA ASP A 37 -17.27 31.30 -14.98
C ASP A 37 -17.15 30.85 -16.45
N ASP A 38 -15.94 30.51 -16.90
CA ASP A 38 -15.66 30.01 -18.25
C ASP A 38 -15.61 28.48 -18.35
N VAL A 39 -15.83 27.75 -17.25
CA VAL A 39 -15.77 26.28 -17.21
C VAL A 39 -17.14 25.65 -17.36
N ILE A 40 -17.26 24.62 -18.21
CA ILE A 40 -18.45 23.78 -18.37
C ILE A 40 -18.03 22.31 -18.23
N VAL A 41 -18.81 21.52 -17.50
CA VAL A 41 -18.59 20.08 -17.36
C VAL A 41 -19.58 19.32 -18.25
N LEU A 42 -19.06 18.48 -19.14
CA LEU A 42 -19.84 17.60 -20.00
C LEU A 42 -19.59 16.14 -19.65
N GLY A 43 -20.63 15.42 -19.23
CA GLY A 43 -20.52 13.98 -18.98
C GLY A 43 -20.88 13.16 -20.21
N LEU A 44 -20.02 12.21 -20.61
CA LEU A 44 -20.32 11.24 -21.65
C LEU A 44 -21.43 10.29 -21.18
N ALA A 45 -22.59 10.36 -21.85
CA ALA A 45 -23.71 9.54 -21.44
C ALA A 45 -23.49 8.05 -21.78
N ARG A 46 -23.81 7.11 -20.89
CA ARG A 46 -24.51 7.29 -19.59
C ARG A 46 -23.56 7.26 -18.39
N GLY A 47 -22.53 6.42 -18.46
CA GLY A 47 -21.63 6.11 -17.36
C GLY A 47 -20.88 7.33 -16.82
N GLY A 48 -20.52 8.28 -17.67
CA GLY A 48 -19.84 9.51 -17.27
C GLY A 48 -20.68 10.48 -16.46
N ILE A 49 -22.02 10.41 -16.50
CA ILE A 49 -22.89 11.43 -15.87
C ILE A 49 -22.77 11.46 -14.34
N PRO A 50 -22.83 10.33 -13.60
CA PRO A 50 -22.60 10.34 -12.15
C PRO A 50 -21.23 10.89 -11.74
N VAL A 51 -20.19 10.64 -12.54
CA VAL A 51 -18.83 11.16 -12.31
C VAL A 51 -18.80 12.66 -12.56
N ALA A 52 -19.33 13.09 -13.71
CA ALA A 52 -19.41 14.49 -14.14
C ALA A 52 -20.21 15.34 -13.16
N TRP A 53 -21.27 14.80 -12.56
CA TRP A 53 -22.07 15.51 -11.58
C TRP A 53 -21.26 15.88 -10.33
N GLU A 54 -20.48 14.95 -9.77
CA GLU A 54 -19.64 15.23 -8.61
C GLU A 54 -18.51 16.23 -8.95
N VAL A 55 -17.96 16.16 -10.17
CA VAL A 55 -16.99 17.15 -10.69
C VAL A 55 -17.63 18.54 -10.80
N ALA A 56 -18.76 18.66 -11.49
CA ALA A 56 -19.48 19.92 -11.66
C ALA A 56 -19.86 20.54 -10.31
N ALA A 57 -20.33 19.71 -9.36
CA ALA A 57 -20.72 20.17 -8.04
C ALA A 57 -19.54 20.72 -7.22
N ALA A 58 -18.38 20.06 -7.28
CA ALA A 58 -17.19 20.53 -6.57
C ALA A 58 -16.60 21.81 -7.17
N LEU A 59 -16.66 21.95 -8.50
CA LEU A 59 -16.12 23.10 -9.23
C LEU A 59 -17.06 24.31 -9.22
N GLY A 60 -18.36 24.09 -8.96
CA GLY A 60 -19.39 25.12 -9.10
C GLY A 60 -19.71 25.46 -10.57
N ALA A 61 -19.53 24.50 -11.48
CA ALA A 61 -19.67 24.68 -12.92
C ALA A 61 -20.98 24.10 -13.46
N PRO A 62 -21.52 24.60 -14.60
CA PRO A 62 -22.66 23.99 -15.28
C PRO A 62 -22.36 22.55 -15.72
N LEU A 63 -23.36 21.67 -15.57
CA LEU A 63 -23.32 20.28 -16.04
C LEU A 63 -24.29 20.09 -17.21
N ASP A 64 -23.85 19.43 -18.27
CA ASP A 64 -24.73 18.90 -19.33
C ASP A 64 -24.27 17.50 -19.78
N ALA A 65 -25.15 16.78 -20.48
CA ALA A 65 -24.84 15.51 -21.09
C ALA A 65 -24.30 15.69 -22.51
N PHE A 66 -23.23 14.96 -22.83
CA PHE A 66 -22.73 14.81 -24.18
C PHE A 66 -22.97 13.38 -24.66
N ILE A 67 -23.76 13.21 -25.73
CA ILE A 67 -24.16 11.89 -26.19
C ILE A 67 -23.32 11.50 -27.39
N VAL A 68 -22.69 10.33 -27.29
CA VAL A 68 -21.96 9.69 -28.38
C VAL A 68 -22.50 8.28 -28.59
N ARG A 69 -22.67 7.89 -29.85
CA ARG A 69 -23.03 6.54 -30.29
C ARG A 69 -21.91 5.98 -31.15
N LYS A 70 -21.51 4.73 -30.91
CA LYS A 70 -20.54 4.05 -31.78
C LYS A 70 -21.23 3.57 -33.04
N LEU A 71 -20.57 3.73 -34.18
CA LEU A 71 -20.98 3.14 -35.45
C LEU A 71 -20.28 1.79 -35.59
N GLY A 72 -20.94 0.72 -35.15
CA GLY A 72 -20.41 -0.65 -35.25
C GLY A 72 -20.25 -1.10 -36.70
N ALA A 73 -19.20 -1.85 -37.00
CA ALA A 73 -18.96 -2.40 -38.33
C ALA A 73 -20.04 -3.46 -38.68
N PRO A 74 -20.50 -3.54 -39.94
CA PRO A 74 -21.46 -4.56 -40.36
C PRO A 74 -20.98 -5.99 -40.02
N GLY A 75 -21.79 -6.76 -39.29
CA GLY A 75 -21.45 -8.13 -38.86
C GLY A 75 -20.54 -8.22 -37.63
N HIS A 76 -19.99 -7.09 -37.15
CA HIS A 76 -19.14 -7.00 -35.97
C HIS A 76 -19.50 -5.74 -35.18
N GLU A 77 -20.70 -5.71 -34.59
CA GLU A 77 -21.27 -4.51 -33.97
C GLU A 77 -20.42 -3.95 -32.81
N GLU A 78 -19.63 -4.80 -32.16
CA GLU A 78 -18.68 -4.44 -31.10
C GLU A 78 -17.41 -3.73 -31.62
N PHE A 79 -17.12 -3.82 -32.92
CA PHE A 79 -15.94 -3.22 -33.55
C PHE A 79 -16.32 -1.89 -34.21
N ALA A 80 -15.84 -0.77 -33.68
CA ALA A 80 -16.27 0.56 -34.11
C ALA A 80 -15.61 0.98 -35.44
N ALA A 81 -16.43 1.14 -36.49
CA ALA A 81 -16.04 1.77 -37.75
C ALA A 81 -16.07 3.31 -37.69
N GLY A 82 -16.70 3.86 -36.64
CA GLY A 82 -16.82 5.29 -36.41
C GLY A 82 -17.66 5.58 -35.18
N ALA A 83 -18.10 6.83 -35.05
CA ALA A 83 -18.99 7.30 -34.00
C ALA A 83 -19.84 8.47 -34.50
N LEU A 84 -21.01 8.63 -33.88
CA LEU A 84 -21.94 9.73 -34.10
C LEU A 84 -22.08 10.50 -32.78
N ALA A 85 -21.85 11.81 -32.81
CA ALA A 85 -21.96 12.68 -31.65
C ALA A 85 -23.17 13.62 -31.73
N SER A 86 -23.54 14.21 -30.59
CA SER A 86 -24.50 15.30 -30.49
C SER A 86 -24.28 16.36 -31.59
N GLY A 87 -25.37 16.79 -32.23
CA GLY A 87 -25.33 17.65 -33.43
C GLY A 87 -25.25 16.90 -34.77
N GLY A 88 -25.33 15.55 -34.76
CA GLY A 88 -25.43 14.74 -35.97
C GLY A 88 -24.11 14.51 -36.70
N ARG A 89 -22.98 14.81 -36.06
CA ARG A 89 -21.65 14.67 -36.66
C ARG A 89 -21.17 13.22 -36.61
N VAL A 90 -20.79 12.71 -37.78
CA VAL A 90 -20.21 11.38 -37.97
C VAL A 90 -18.69 11.48 -38.06
N VAL A 91 -18.00 10.74 -37.20
CA VAL A 91 -16.55 10.52 -37.21
C VAL A 91 -16.30 9.10 -37.68
N LEU A 92 -15.39 8.89 -38.64
CA LEU A 92 -15.07 7.57 -39.18
C LEU A 92 -13.63 7.18 -38.91
N ASN A 93 -13.39 5.88 -38.75
CA ASN A 93 -12.06 5.30 -38.81
C ASN A 93 -11.81 4.81 -40.25
N ASP A 94 -11.08 5.60 -41.03
CA ASP A 94 -10.84 5.34 -42.46
C ASP A 94 -10.10 4.02 -42.74
N ASP A 95 -9.31 3.53 -41.77
CA ASP A 95 -8.58 2.28 -41.90
C ASP A 95 -9.51 1.08 -41.70
N VAL A 96 -10.45 1.16 -40.75
CA VAL A 96 -11.49 0.14 -40.54
C VAL A 96 -12.46 0.10 -41.72
N VAL A 97 -12.90 1.28 -42.19
CA VAL A 97 -13.81 1.40 -43.34
C VAL A 97 -13.18 0.80 -44.59
N ARG A 98 -11.90 1.09 -44.87
CA ARG A 98 -11.17 0.49 -45.99
C ARG A 98 -10.91 -1.00 -45.79
N GLY A 99 -10.45 -1.41 -44.61
CA GLY A 99 -10.07 -2.79 -44.30
C GLY A 99 -11.25 -3.76 -44.41
N LEU A 100 -12.43 -3.35 -43.95
CA LEU A 100 -13.66 -4.15 -44.01
C LEU A 100 -14.50 -3.91 -45.28
N ARG A 101 -14.03 -3.03 -46.18
CA ARG A 101 -14.73 -2.64 -47.42
C ARG A 101 -16.19 -2.21 -47.16
N ILE A 102 -16.41 -1.43 -46.11
CA ILE A 102 -17.74 -0.97 -45.72
C ILE A 102 -18.26 -0.02 -46.79
N SER A 103 -19.38 -0.36 -47.42
CA SER A 103 -19.96 0.48 -48.46
C SER A 103 -20.55 1.78 -47.88
N PRO A 104 -20.60 2.88 -48.65
CA PRO A 104 -21.26 4.10 -48.23
C PRO A 104 -22.72 3.92 -47.82
N GLN A 105 -23.43 2.95 -48.43
CA GLN A 105 -24.82 2.66 -48.07
C GLN A 105 -24.92 2.01 -46.68
N GLN A 106 -24.10 1.00 -46.40
CA GLN A 106 -24.06 0.35 -45.08
C GLN A 106 -23.73 1.36 -43.98
N LEU A 107 -22.77 2.26 -44.24
CA LEU A 107 -22.41 3.31 -43.30
C LEU A 107 -23.58 4.27 -43.03
N ARG A 108 -24.31 4.69 -44.06
CA ARG A 108 -25.52 5.51 -43.93
C ARG A 108 -26.59 4.82 -43.09
N ASP A 109 -26.87 3.55 -43.37
CA ASP A 109 -27.89 2.79 -42.64
C ASP A 109 -27.54 2.67 -41.14
N ILE A 110 -26.25 2.45 -40.83
CA ILE A 110 -25.76 2.45 -39.44
C ILE A 110 -25.90 3.84 -38.81
N ALA A 111 -25.45 4.89 -39.49
CA ALA A 111 -25.51 6.26 -38.99
C ALA A 111 -26.96 6.73 -38.75
N GLU A 112 -27.90 6.39 -39.63
CA GLU A 112 -29.32 6.71 -39.44
C GLU A 112 -29.90 5.99 -38.23
N ARG A 113 -29.62 4.69 -38.06
CA ARG A 113 -30.09 3.92 -36.91
C ARG A 113 -29.55 4.49 -35.60
N GLU A 114 -28.24 4.71 -35.53
CA GLU A 114 -27.62 5.28 -34.34
C GLU A 114 -28.04 6.75 -34.11
N GLY A 115 -28.35 7.49 -35.18
CA GLY A 115 -28.87 8.86 -35.10
C GLY A 115 -30.26 8.97 -34.51
N ARG A 116 -31.17 8.02 -34.83
CA ARG A 116 -32.50 7.97 -34.19
C ARG A 116 -32.39 7.74 -32.69
N GLU A 117 -31.50 6.84 -32.27
CA GLU A 117 -31.26 6.58 -30.84
C GLU A 117 -30.56 7.76 -30.16
N LEU A 118 -29.61 8.42 -30.82
CA LEU A 118 -28.98 9.63 -30.31
C LEU A 118 -30.02 10.72 -30.05
N ALA A 119 -30.90 11.00 -31.02
CA ALA A 119 -31.96 11.99 -30.90
C ALA A 119 -32.96 11.65 -29.79
N ARG A 120 -33.32 10.36 -29.64
CA ARG A 120 -34.17 9.89 -28.54
C ARG A 120 -33.54 10.21 -27.18
N ARG A 121 -32.24 9.90 -26.99
CA ARG A 121 -31.53 10.16 -25.73
C ARG A 121 -31.36 11.65 -25.45
N GLU A 122 -31.03 12.45 -26.47
CA GLU A 122 -30.93 13.90 -26.32
C GLU A 122 -32.24 14.50 -25.81
N SER A 123 -33.36 14.09 -26.40
CA SER A 123 -34.70 14.51 -25.97
C SER A 123 -34.99 14.09 -24.52
N VAL A 124 -34.73 12.84 -24.17
CA VAL A 124 -34.99 12.28 -22.84
C VAL A 124 -34.13 12.94 -21.75
N TYR A 125 -32.84 13.19 -22.01
CA TYR A 125 -31.93 13.74 -20.99
C TYR A 125 -32.07 15.25 -20.82
N ARG A 126 -32.33 15.99 -21.91
CA ARG A 126 -32.47 17.45 -21.84
C ARG A 126 -33.84 17.90 -21.38
N ASP A 127 -34.88 17.09 -21.56
CA ASP A 127 -36.26 17.37 -21.14
C ASP A 127 -36.74 18.76 -21.62
N GLY A 128 -36.44 19.08 -22.89
CA GLY A 128 -36.75 20.36 -23.52
C GLY A 128 -35.73 21.51 -23.29
N ARG A 129 -34.68 21.30 -22.48
CA ARG A 129 -33.61 22.30 -22.32
C ARG A 129 -32.72 22.39 -23.56
N PRO A 130 -32.25 23.60 -23.95
CA PRO A 130 -31.27 23.74 -25.01
C PRO A 130 -29.90 23.17 -24.59
N PRO A 131 -29.06 22.72 -25.55
CA PRO A 131 -27.68 22.35 -25.27
C PRO A 131 -26.90 23.53 -24.68
N VAL A 132 -25.96 23.25 -23.77
CA VAL A 132 -25.09 24.30 -23.23
C VAL A 132 -24.14 24.81 -24.32
N ALA A 133 -23.99 26.14 -24.42
CA ALA A 133 -23.07 26.77 -25.36
C ALA A 133 -21.62 26.60 -24.91
N VAL A 134 -20.80 25.94 -25.72
CA VAL A 134 -19.39 25.62 -25.42
C VAL A 134 -18.37 26.53 -26.11
N ALA A 135 -18.81 27.36 -27.06
CA ALA A 135 -17.93 28.24 -27.81
C ALA A 135 -17.19 29.23 -26.90
N GLY A 136 -15.86 29.31 -27.03
CA GLY A 136 -14.99 30.15 -26.21
C GLY A 136 -14.91 29.75 -24.73
N LYS A 137 -15.41 28.58 -24.34
CA LYS A 137 -15.39 28.07 -22.96
C LYS A 137 -14.34 26.98 -22.77
N THR A 138 -13.93 26.77 -21.53
CA THR A 138 -13.14 25.61 -21.10
C THR A 138 -14.09 24.45 -20.84
N VAL A 139 -14.01 23.40 -21.66
CA VAL A 139 -14.89 22.22 -21.56
C VAL A 139 -14.14 21.09 -20.86
N ILE A 140 -14.63 20.67 -19.70
CA ILE A 140 -14.17 19.46 -19.01
C ILE A 140 -15.05 18.29 -19.42
N LEU A 141 -14.51 17.40 -20.22
CA LEU A 141 -15.17 16.23 -20.78
C LEU A 141 -14.91 15.00 -19.90
N VAL A 142 -15.96 14.48 -19.27
CA VAL A 142 -15.89 13.46 -18.21
C VAL A 142 -16.51 12.14 -18.66
N ASP A 143 -15.84 11.02 -18.38
CA ASP A 143 -16.39 9.66 -18.53
C ASP A 143 -16.05 8.79 -17.30
N ASP A 144 -16.68 7.63 -17.14
CA ASP A 144 -16.40 6.70 -16.02
C ASP A 144 -15.09 5.92 -16.16
N GLY A 145 -14.48 5.95 -17.34
CA GLY A 145 -13.11 5.53 -17.61
C GLY A 145 -12.80 5.53 -19.10
N LEU A 146 -11.52 5.39 -19.46
CA LEU A 146 -11.09 5.22 -20.85
C LEU A 146 -10.47 3.86 -21.04
N ALA A 147 -11.11 2.98 -21.82
CA ALA A 147 -10.48 1.73 -22.25
C ALA A 147 -9.67 1.94 -23.54
N THR A 148 -10.37 2.02 -24.67
CA THR A 148 -9.76 2.24 -26.00
C THR A 148 -9.83 3.70 -26.45
N GLY A 149 -10.56 4.55 -25.73
CA GLY A 149 -10.70 5.97 -26.07
C GLY A 149 -11.67 6.30 -27.21
N ALA A 150 -12.18 5.33 -27.98
CA ALA A 150 -12.94 5.61 -29.21
C ALA A 150 -14.14 6.57 -29.02
N SER A 151 -14.95 6.38 -27.97
CA SER A 151 -16.08 7.30 -27.68
C SER A 151 -15.60 8.70 -27.31
N MET A 152 -14.52 8.79 -26.54
CA MET A 152 -13.91 10.05 -26.11
C MET A 152 -13.31 10.80 -27.29
N LEU A 153 -12.61 10.11 -28.20
CA LEU A 153 -12.05 10.69 -29.41
C LEU A 153 -13.14 11.32 -30.28
N ALA A 154 -14.26 10.61 -30.46
CA ALA A 154 -15.40 11.13 -31.20
C ALA A 154 -16.01 12.38 -30.55
N ALA A 155 -16.10 12.39 -29.22
CA ALA A 155 -16.58 13.55 -28.47
C ALA A 155 -15.64 14.75 -28.64
N VAL A 156 -14.33 14.56 -28.49
CA VAL A 156 -13.32 15.61 -28.69
C VAL A 156 -13.40 16.20 -30.09
N GLN A 157 -13.48 15.36 -31.12
CA GLN A 157 -13.56 15.83 -32.50
C GLN A 157 -14.84 16.64 -32.73
N ALA A 158 -15.99 16.16 -32.26
CA ALA A 158 -17.25 16.89 -32.39
C ALA A 158 -17.25 18.23 -31.62
N LEU A 159 -16.58 18.29 -30.45
CA LEU A 159 -16.47 19.51 -29.66
C LEU A 159 -15.57 20.56 -30.30
N ARG A 160 -14.47 20.18 -30.96
CA ARG A 160 -13.57 21.14 -31.62
C ARG A 160 -14.27 22.03 -32.63
N ASP A 161 -15.27 21.51 -33.33
CA ASP A 161 -16.06 22.28 -34.29
C ASP A 161 -17.03 23.28 -33.65
N ALA A 162 -17.31 23.13 -32.36
CA ALA A 162 -18.07 24.09 -31.59
C ALA A 162 -17.19 25.20 -31.00
N GLU A 163 -15.90 25.23 -31.39
CA GLU A 163 -14.91 26.26 -31.07
C GLU A 163 -14.76 26.57 -29.56
N PRO A 164 -14.58 25.55 -28.68
CA PRO A 164 -14.24 25.80 -27.28
C PRO A 164 -12.85 26.45 -27.19
N ALA A 165 -12.61 27.20 -26.10
CA ALA A 165 -11.30 27.77 -25.83
C ALA A 165 -10.29 26.68 -25.45
N HIS A 166 -10.72 25.72 -24.63
CA HIS A 166 -9.92 24.57 -24.20
C HIS A 166 -10.80 23.33 -24.02
N ILE A 167 -10.23 22.16 -24.26
CA ILE A 167 -10.83 20.85 -23.98
C ILE A 167 -9.93 20.14 -22.97
N VAL A 168 -10.51 19.72 -21.84
CA VAL A 168 -9.85 18.95 -20.78
C VAL A 168 -10.55 17.62 -20.67
N ILE A 169 -9.83 16.52 -20.82
CA ILE A 169 -10.39 15.18 -20.55
C ILE A 169 -10.18 14.86 -19.08
N ALA A 170 -11.22 14.40 -18.40
CA ALA A 170 -11.12 13.96 -17.02
C ALA A 170 -11.76 12.59 -16.82
N VAL A 171 -10.98 11.58 -16.42
CA VAL A 171 -11.51 10.22 -16.18
C VAL A 171 -10.92 9.56 -14.93
N PRO A 172 -11.67 8.67 -14.25
CA PRO A 172 -11.16 7.96 -13.08
C PRO A 172 -10.04 6.98 -13.39
N ALA A 173 -10.17 6.18 -14.46
CA ALA A 173 -9.23 5.12 -14.78
C ALA A 173 -9.02 4.96 -16.29
N ALA A 174 -7.76 4.81 -16.70
CA ALA A 174 -7.37 4.61 -18.11
C ALA A 174 -6.00 3.92 -18.26
N PRO A 175 -5.70 3.23 -19.37
CA PRO A 175 -4.32 2.85 -19.70
C PRO A 175 -3.44 4.08 -19.91
N GLU A 176 -2.18 4.02 -19.44
CA GLU A 176 -1.20 5.09 -19.65
C GLU A 176 -1.00 5.41 -21.13
N SER A 177 -0.99 4.37 -22.00
CA SER A 177 -0.88 4.54 -23.44
C SER A 177 -2.00 5.40 -24.03
N THR A 178 -3.23 5.20 -23.57
CA THR A 178 -4.41 5.96 -24.01
C THR A 178 -4.35 7.39 -23.51
N CYS A 179 -3.95 7.63 -22.25
CA CYS A 179 -3.75 8.99 -21.74
C CYS A 179 -2.71 9.76 -22.55
N ARG A 180 -1.58 9.14 -22.91
CA ARG A 180 -0.54 9.77 -23.74
C ARG A 180 -1.03 10.12 -25.15
N GLU A 181 -1.84 9.25 -25.75
CA GLU A 181 -2.45 9.52 -27.06
C GLU A 181 -3.36 10.76 -27.01
N PHE A 182 -4.21 10.86 -25.99
CA PHE A 182 -5.08 12.02 -25.80
C PHE A 182 -4.35 13.30 -25.43
N ALA A 183 -3.22 13.22 -24.70
CA ALA A 183 -2.42 14.40 -24.36
C ALA A 183 -1.90 15.15 -25.61
N GLY A 184 -1.81 14.49 -26.77
CA GLY A 184 -1.52 15.15 -28.05
C GLY A 184 -2.73 15.75 -28.77
N LEU A 185 -3.95 15.53 -28.27
CA LEU A 185 -5.22 15.87 -28.91
C LEU A 185 -6.05 16.89 -28.13
N VAL A 186 -5.76 17.14 -26.86
CA VAL A 186 -6.52 18.08 -26.03
C VAL A 186 -5.57 18.95 -25.22
N ASP A 187 -6.07 19.99 -24.58
CA ASP A 187 -5.26 20.91 -23.79
C ASP A 187 -4.74 20.26 -22.50
N ASP A 188 -5.50 19.34 -21.92
CA ASP A 188 -5.11 18.61 -20.71
C ASP A 188 -5.84 17.26 -20.57
N VAL A 189 -5.18 16.29 -19.92
CA VAL A 189 -5.72 14.97 -19.59
C VAL A 189 -5.51 14.69 -18.11
N VAL A 190 -6.60 14.69 -17.35
CA VAL A 190 -6.62 14.39 -15.93
C VAL A 190 -7.13 12.97 -15.72
N CYS A 191 -6.24 12.07 -15.30
CA CYS A 191 -6.57 10.68 -15.00
C CYS A 191 -6.25 10.36 -13.55
N ALA A 192 -7.23 9.85 -12.78
CA ALA A 192 -7.01 9.57 -11.37
C ALA A 192 -6.12 8.34 -11.13
N THR A 193 -6.24 7.29 -11.95
CA THR A 193 -5.37 6.10 -11.87
C THR A 193 -5.12 5.45 -13.24
N MET A 194 -3.93 4.88 -13.42
CA MET A 194 -3.51 4.23 -14.65
C MET A 194 -3.04 2.77 -14.42
N PRO A 195 -3.96 1.85 -14.10
CA PRO A 195 -3.59 0.49 -13.69
C PRO A 195 -2.99 -0.33 -14.85
N THR A 196 -1.91 -1.09 -14.59
CA THR A 196 -1.21 -1.91 -15.62
C THR A 196 -1.03 -3.38 -15.18
N PRO A 197 -1.67 -4.39 -15.81
CA PRO A 197 -2.43 -4.32 -17.06
C PRO A 197 -3.86 -3.74 -16.88
N PHE A 198 -4.28 -2.91 -17.83
CA PHE A 198 -5.65 -2.42 -17.91
C PHE A 198 -6.50 -3.40 -18.72
N ARG A 199 -7.56 -3.96 -18.14
CA ARG A 199 -8.47 -4.87 -18.85
C ARG A 199 -9.80 -4.21 -19.18
N ALA A 200 -10.48 -3.64 -18.19
CA ALA A 200 -11.76 -2.98 -18.37
C ALA A 200 -11.97 -1.87 -17.34
N VAL A 201 -12.75 -0.85 -17.71
CA VAL A 201 -13.12 0.26 -16.81
C VAL A 201 -13.75 -0.24 -15.52
N GLY A 202 -14.70 -1.18 -15.63
CA GLY A 202 -15.45 -1.69 -14.48
C GLY A 202 -14.62 -2.44 -13.44
N GLU A 203 -13.40 -2.89 -13.77
CA GLU A 203 -12.52 -3.52 -12.77
C GLU A 203 -12.02 -2.51 -11.73
N SER A 204 -12.03 -1.21 -12.05
CA SER A 204 -11.65 -0.14 -11.12
C SER A 204 -12.71 0.15 -10.06
N PHE A 205 -13.90 -0.47 -10.14
CA PHE A 205 -15.07 -0.13 -9.32
C PHE A 205 -15.62 -1.33 -8.53
N TRP A 206 -15.90 -1.17 -7.24
CA TRP A 206 -16.59 -2.20 -6.43
C TRP A 206 -18.02 -2.43 -6.89
N ASP A 207 -18.74 -1.33 -7.16
CA ASP A 207 -20.05 -1.28 -7.80
C ASP A 207 -19.92 -0.56 -9.16
N PHE A 208 -20.08 -1.33 -10.23
CA PHE A 208 -20.14 -0.84 -11.61
C PHE A 208 -21.49 -1.12 -12.27
N SER A 209 -22.56 -1.10 -11.48
CA SER A 209 -23.93 -1.28 -11.96
C SER A 209 -24.27 -0.32 -13.11
N GLN A 210 -25.18 -0.73 -13.98
CA GLN A 210 -25.50 0.04 -15.18
C GLN A 210 -26.26 1.32 -14.82
N VAL A 211 -25.74 2.48 -15.24
CA VAL A 211 -26.43 3.76 -15.07
C VAL A 211 -27.68 3.80 -15.95
N SER A 212 -28.83 4.08 -15.34
CA SER A 212 -30.13 4.12 -16.01
C SER A 212 -30.42 5.49 -16.62
N ASP A 213 -31.33 5.56 -17.60
CA ASP A 213 -31.77 6.84 -18.18
C ASP A 213 -32.41 7.74 -17.11
N GLU A 214 -33.11 7.16 -16.13
CA GLU A 214 -33.73 7.88 -15.02
C GLU A 214 -32.71 8.49 -14.05
N GLU A 215 -31.62 7.77 -13.79
CA GLU A 215 -30.51 8.29 -12.98
C GLU A 215 -29.83 9.48 -13.66
N VAL A 216 -29.60 9.39 -14.99
CA VAL A 216 -29.07 10.51 -15.78
C VAL A 216 -30.00 11.73 -15.69
N ARG A 217 -31.31 11.54 -15.87
CA ARG A 217 -32.29 12.64 -15.75
C ARG A 217 -32.28 13.27 -14.37
N THR A 218 -32.29 12.44 -13.32
CA THR A 218 -32.26 12.90 -11.93
C THR A 218 -31.03 13.75 -11.65
N LEU A 219 -29.85 13.29 -12.09
CA LEU A 219 -28.58 14.02 -11.92
C LEU A 219 -28.55 15.33 -12.69
N LEU A 220 -29.00 15.35 -13.95
CA LEU A 220 -29.04 16.56 -14.76
C LEU A 220 -30.09 17.58 -14.30
N ALA A 221 -31.13 17.14 -13.58
CA ALA A 221 -32.15 18.02 -12.99
C ALA A 221 -31.75 18.52 -11.59
N THR A 222 -30.89 17.78 -10.88
CA THR A 222 -30.38 18.17 -9.57
C THR A 222 -29.33 19.26 -9.74
N PRO A 223 -29.52 20.48 -9.20
CA PRO A 223 -28.52 21.53 -9.28
C PRO A 223 -27.17 21.04 -8.76
N ALA A 224 -26.12 21.15 -9.58
CA ALA A 224 -24.75 20.87 -9.15
C ALA A 224 -24.29 21.90 -8.09
N THR A 225 -24.91 23.08 -8.06
CA THR A 225 -24.75 24.09 -7.03
C THR A 225 -25.48 23.69 -5.75
N ARG A 226 -24.87 22.86 -4.89
CA ARG A 226 -25.38 22.69 -3.52
C ARG A 226 -25.26 23.99 -2.73
N GLY A 227 -26.27 24.28 -1.91
CA GLY A 227 -26.23 25.30 -0.84
C GLY A 227 -25.12 25.01 0.18
N GLU A 228 -24.92 25.94 1.13
CA GLU A 228 -23.72 26.06 1.98
C GLU A 228 -22.94 24.74 2.17
N PRO A 229 -21.68 24.66 1.71
CA PRO A 229 -20.92 23.43 1.78
C PRO A 229 -20.79 23.00 3.24
N GLY A 230 -21.08 21.73 3.52
CA GLY A 230 -20.67 21.10 4.78
C GLY A 230 -19.15 21.22 4.98
N PRO A 231 -18.64 20.88 6.17
CA PRO A 231 -17.22 21.03 6.47
C PRO A 231 -16.38 20.33 5.39
N THR A 232 -15.39 21.05 4.88
CA THR A 232 -14.39 20.51 3.96
C THR A 232 -13.68 19.32 4.62
N ALA A 233 -13.05 18.46 3.81
CA ALA A 233 -12.27 17.34 4.33
C ALA A 233 -11.22 17.79 5.38
N VAL A 234 -10.61 18.95 5.18
CA VAL A 234 -9.64 19.56 6.10
C VAL A 234 -10.32 19.95 7.42
N GLU A 235 -11.48 20.60 7.37
CA GLU A 235 -12.23 21.01 8.57
C GLU A 235 -12.74 19.82 9.36
N ALA A 236 -13.27 18.80 8.67
CA ALA A 236 -13.73 17.57 9.30
C ALA A 236 -12.57 16.87 10.04
N ILE A 237 -11.42 16.71 9.39
CA ILE A 237 -10.23 16.11 10.01
C ILE A 237 -9.71 16.98 11.16
N ARG A 238 -9.61 18.30 10.97
CA ARG A 238 -9.18 19.23 12.02
C ARG A 238 -10.08 19.13 13.26
N GLY A 239 -11.39 18.97 13.08
CA GLY A 239 -12.35 18.80 14.17
C GLY A 239 -12.20 17.49 14.94
N ALA A 240 -11.75 16.41 14.28
CA ALA A 240 -11.51 15.10 14.90
C ALA A 240 -10.06 14.88 15.37
N ALA A 241 -9.14 15.76 15.00
CA ALA A 241 -7.71 15.62 15.29
C ALA A 241 -7.42 15.83 16.79
N ILE A 242 -6.87 14.81 17.42
CA ILE A 242 -6.42 14.82 18.82
C ILE A 242 -4.91 15.10 18.83
N ASP A 243 -4.47 16.08 19.60
CA ASP A 243 -3.05 16.44 19.65
C ASP A 243 -2.21 15.25 20.16
N ALA A 244 -1.13 14.95 19.43
CA ALA A 244 -0.27 13.79 19.67
C ALA A 244 1.20 14.23 19.62
N PRO A 245 1.67 15.02 20.60
CA PRO A 245 3.04 15.55 20.60
C PRO A 245 4.06 14.42 20.51
N ALA A 246 5.13 14.64 19.74
CA ALA A 246 6.13 13.66 19.36
C ALA A 246 5.55 12.39 18.70
N GLY A 247 4.36 12.49 18.11
CA GLY A 247 3.66 11.34 17.52
C GLY A 247 3.05 10.37 18.52
N VAL A 248 2.93 10.74 19.80
CA VAL A 248 2.36 9.88 20.85
C VAL A 248 0.96 10.36 21.20
N PRO A 249 -0.11 9.62 20.85
CA PRO A 249 -1.47 10.01 21.21
C PRO A 249 -1.68 9.99 22.74
N PRO A 250 -2.63 10.79 23.27
CA PRO A 250 -2.93 10.80 24.70
C PRO A 250 -3.40 9.43 25.18
N ARG A 251 -3.10 9.07 26.44
CA ARG A 251 -3.46 7.76 27.03
C ARG A 251 -4.94 7.41 26.86
N ALA A 252 -5.85 8.38 27.03
CA ALA A 252 -7.29 8.14 26.86
C ALA A 252 -7.64 7.65 25.44
N MET A 253 -7.02 8.24 24.40
CA MET A 253 -7.21 7.80 23.02
C MET A 253 -6.61 6.41 22.79
N LEU A 254 -5.40 6.16 23.31
CA LEU A 254 -4.77 4.84 23.20
C LEU A 254 -5.56 3.75 23.94
N GLU A 255 -6.15 4.05 25.08
CA GLU A 255 -7.00 3.12 25.82
C GLU A 255 -8.25 2.72 25.03
N GLU A 256 -8.93 3.69 24.41
CA GLU A 256 -10.09 3.44 23.54
C GLU A 256 -9.69 2.65 22.28
N LEU A 257 -8.61 3.07 21.61
CA LEU A 257 -8.13 2.46 20.38
C LEU A 257 -7.69 1.01 20.60
N ILE A 258 -6.88 0.77 21.63
CA ILE A 258 -6.26 -0.53 21.88
C ILE A 258 -7.23 -1.47 22.57
N GLY A 259 -7.99 -1.00 23.58
CA GLY A 259 -8.90 -1.84 24.36
C GLY A 259 -8.27 -3.17 24.80
N ASP A 260 -8.93 -4.27 24.45
CA ASP A 260 -8.52 -5.64 24.72
C ASP A 260 -7.78 -6.30 23.54
N ALA A 261 -7.32 -5.52 22.57
CA ALA A 261 -6.61 -6.04 21.40
C ALA A 261 -5.40 -6.88 21.81
N ARG A 262 -5.30 -8.07 21.23
CA ARG A 262 -4.19 -9.00 21.44
C ARG A 262 -2.97 -8.60 20.63
N ILE A 263 -3.18 -8.03 19.45
CA ILE A 263 -2.11 -7.67 18.51
C ILE A 263 -2.26 -6.19 18.17
N VAL A 264 -1.17 -5.44 18.31
CA VAL A 264 -1.12 -4.02 17.94
C VAL A 264 -0.01 -3.84 16.93
N LEU A 265 -0.37 -3.59 15.68
CA LEU A 265 0.58 -3.31 14.60
C LEU A 265 0.78 -1.81 14.50
N ILE A 266 2.04 -1.38 14.64
CA ILE A 266 2.43 0.03 14.57
C ILE A 266 3.32 0.21 13.35
N GLY A 267 2.75 0.89 12.36
CA GLY A 267 3.36 1.21 11.09
C GLY A 267 4.38 2.34 11.16
N GLU A 268 5.03 2.59 10.04
CA GLU A 268 5.77 3.82 9.75
C GLU A 268 5.69 4.13 8.26
N SER A 269 5.57 5.41 7.86
CA SER A 269 5.58 5.79 6.43
C SER A 269 6.98 5.85 5.84
N SER A 270 8.01 5.74 6.68
CA SER A 270 9.38 5.57 6.24
C SER A 270 10.26 4.83 7.24
N HIS A 271 11.18 3.98 6.79
CA HIS A 271 12.10 3.26 7.67
C HIS A 271 13.18 4.12 8.34
N GLY A 272 13.44 5.32 7.83
CA GLY A 272 14.57 6.15 8.24
C GLY A 272 14.22 7.41 9.01
N THR A 273 13.09 7.44 9.72
CA THR A 273 12.59 8.64 10.40
C THR A 273 12.62 8.48 11.92
N HIS A 274 13.29 9.42 12.60
CA HIS A 274 13.50 9.39 14.04
C HIS A 274 12.17 9.38 14.82
N GLU A 275 11.25 10.29 14.51
CA GLU A 275 10.01 10.46 15.27
C GLU A 275 9.11 9.22 15.21
N PHE A 276 9.12 8.48 14.10
CA PHE A 276 8.34 7.24 13.97
C PHE A 276 8.87 6.15 14.89
N TYR A 277 10.20 5.97 14.96
CA TYR A 277 10.80 5.02 15.91
C TYR A 277 10.58 5.46 17.35
N ALA A 278 10.74 6.75 17.65
CA ALA A 278 10.56 7.27 19.00
C ALA A 278 9.12 7.08 19.50
N ALA A 279 8.13 7.44 18.67
CA ALA A 279 6.72 7.25 19.00
C ALA A 279 6.36 5.76 19.17
N ARG A 280 6.84 4.89 18.27
CA ARG A 280 6.67 3.43 18.40
C ARG A 280 7.25 2.91 19.71
N ALA A 281 8.45 3.33 20.08
CA ALA A 281 9.10 2.96 21.32
C ALA A 281 8.27 3.41 22.54
N GLU A 282 7.83 4.68 22.59
CA GLU A 282 7.03 5.20 23.71
C GLU A 282 5.67 4.51 23.87
N ILE A 283 4.93 4.34 22.77
CA ILE A 283 3.65 3.62 22.80
C ILE A 283 3.87 2.18 23.28
N THR A 284 4.93 1.53 22.82
CA THR A 284 5.26 0.15 23.19
C THR A 284 5.68 0.03 24.65
N ARG A 285 6.45 0.99 25.19
CA ARG A 285 6.77 1.04 26.63
C ARG A 285 5.50 1.02 27.47
N TRP A 286 4.56 1.91 27.15
CA TRP A 286 3.27 1.99 27.83
C TRP A 286 2.47 0.69 27.70
N LEU A 287 2.41 0.08 26.51
CA LEU A 287 1.71 -1.18 26.28
C LEU A 287 2.29 -2.33 27.14
N ILE A 288 3.61 -2.39 27.28
CA ILE A 288 4.30 -3.39 28.11
C ILE A 288 4.03 -3.13 29.59
N GLU A 289 4.21 -1.88 30.05
CA GLU A 289 4.09 -1.53 31.47
C GLU A 289 2.66 -1.63 32.01
N GLU A 290 1.67 -1.21 31.22
CA GLU A 290 0.31 -0.95 31.71
C GLU A 290 -0.75 -1.87 31.08
N LYS A 291 -0.48 -2.44 29.90
CA LYS A 291 -1.48 -3.23 29.14
C LYS A 291 -1.11 -4.70 29.02
N GLY A 292 0.01 -5.13 29.63
CA GLY A 292 0.43 -6.53 29.70
C GLY A 292 0.94 -7.10 28.38
N PHE A 293 1.43 -6.26 27.47
CA PHE A 293 2.12 -6.73 26.28
C PHE A 293 3.46 -7.35 26.66
N CYS A 294 3.77 -8.51 26.09
CA CYS A 294 4.93 -9.32 26.47
C CYS A 294 5.90 -9.59 25.31
N ALA A 295 5.65 -9.03 24.13
CA ALA A 295 6.60 -9.13 23.03
C ALA A 295 6.48 -7.95 22.07
N VAL A 296 7.62 -7.64 21.45
CA VAL A 296 7.73 -6.80 20.26
C VAL A 296 8.22 -7.69 19.12
N ALA A 297 7.47 -7.75 18.02
CA ALA A 297 7.81 -8.49 16.82
C ALA A 297 8.07 -7.49 15.68
N ALA A 298 9.33 -7.37 15.26
CA ALA A 298 9.77 -6.40 14.27
C ALA A 298 9.86 -7.02 12.86
N GLU A 299 9.70 -6.19 11.82
CA GLU A 299 10.09 -6.47 10.42
C GLU A 299 11.61 -6.57 10.31
N ALA A 300 12.17 -7.54 11.02
CA ALA A 300 13.57 -7.77 11.25
C ALA A 300 13.87 -9.24 11.00
N ASP A 301 15.08 -9.52 10.56
CA ASP A 301 15.63 -10.86 10.40
C ASP A 301 15.54 -11.63 11.75
N TRP A 302 14.98 -12.84 11.72
CA TRP A 302 14.75 -13.65 12.92
C TRP A 302 16.00 -13.83 13.80
N PRO A 303 17.15 -14.35 13.31
CA PRO A 303 18.30 -14.66 14.17
C PRO A 303 18.90 -13.40 14.80
N ASP A 304 18.88 -12.27 14.09
CA ASP A 304 19.45 -11.01 14.57
C ASP A 304 18.58 -10.41 15.69
N ALA A 305 17.27 -10.40 15.48
CA ALA A 305 16.33 -9.98 16.51
C ALA A 305 16.31 -10.96 17.71
N TYR A 306 16.50 -12.26 17.48
CA TYR A 306 16.56 -13.23 18.57
C TYR A 306 17.84 -13.08 19.41
N ARG A 307 18.96 -12.62 18.83
CA ARG A 307 20.14 -12.22 19.62
C ARG A 307 19.80 -11.08 20.59
N VAL A 308 19.07 -10.06 20.11
CA VAL A 308 18.53 -8.98 20.97
C VAL A 308 17.59 -9.53 22.04
N ASN A 309 16.71 -10.48 21.69
CA ASN A 309 15.83 -11.15 22.65
C ASN A 309 16.60 -11.78 23.82
N ARG A 310 17.70 -12.46 23.50
CA ARG A 310 18.55 -13.11 24.50
C ARG A 310 19.13 -12.06 25.44
N TYR A 311 19.72 -10.99 24.91
CA TYR A 311 20.25 -9.88 25.69
C TYR A 311 19.20 -9.28 26.64
N VAL A 312 18.05 -8.83 26.12
CA VAL A 312 17.02 -8.16 26.96
C VAL A 312 16.45 -9.07 28.04
N ARG A 313 16.53 -10.39 27.87
CA ARG A 313 16.11 -11.39 28.86
C ARG A 313 17.23 -11.85 29.79
N GLY A 314 18.47 -11.47 29.54
CA GLY A 314 19.64 -11.79 30.38
C GLY A 314 20.25 -13.13 30.06
N LEU A 315 20.12 -13.53 28.79
CA LEU A 315 20.66 -14.74 28.22
C LEU A 315 21.74 -14.36 27.21
N GLY A 316 22.71 -15.24 27.00
CA GLY A 316 23.81 -14.99 26.07
C GLY A 316 24.98 -14.23 26.71
N GLU A 317 25.86 -13.72 25.85
CA GLU A 317 27.16 -13.16 26.25
C GLU A 317 27.28 -11.65 25.94
N ASP A 318 26.29 -11.07 25.25
CA ASP A 318 26.28 -9.64 24.92
C ASP A 318 26.16 -8.78 26.20
N THR A 319 27.01 -7.76 26.33
CA THR A 319 27.13 -6.95 27.55
C THR A 319 26.31 -5.66 27.52
N ASP A 320 25.93 -5.20 26.32
CA ASP A 320 25.17 -3.97 26.10
C ASP A 320 24.31 -4.08 24.82
N ALA A 321 23.44 -3.09 24.61
CA ALA A 321 22.54 -3.05 23.46
C ALA A 321 23.29 -2.94 22.12
N ASP A 322 24.42 -2.24 22.05
CA ASP A 322 25.20 -2.06 20.82
C ASP A 322 25.75 -3.41 20.33
N ALA A 323 26.30 -4.22 21.25
CA ALA A 323 26.74 -5.58 21.00
C ALA A 323 25.57 -6.49 20.60
N ALA A 324 24.44 -6.42 21.31
CA ALA A 324 23.26 -7.22 20.98
C ALA A 324 22.70 -6.91 19.58
N LEU A 325 22.73 -5.64 19.18
CA LEU A 325 22.30 -5.19 17.86
C LEU A 325 23.32 -5.53 16.75
N SER A 326 24.54 -5.99 17.09
CA SER A 326 25.64 -6.17 16.12
C SER A 326 25.35 -7.21 15.06
N GLY A 327 24.35 -8.09 15.25
CA GLY A 327 23.96 -9.08 14.23
C GLY A 327 23.30 -8.47 12.98
N PHE A 328 22.78 -7.25 13.06
CA PHE A 328 22.12 -6.57 11.94
C PHE A 328 23.12 -5.99 10.92
N GLU A 329 23.89 -6.85 10.27
CA GLU A 329 24.97 -6.46 9.34
C GLU A 329 24.51 -6.37 7.88
N ARG A 330 23.39 -7.03 7.56
CA ARG A 330 22.85 -7.11 6.19
C ARG A 330 22.22 -5.77 5.80
N PHE A 331 22.30 -5.42 4.51
CA PHE A 331 21.63 -4.23 4.00
C PHE A 331 20.11 -4.23 4.27
N PRO A 332 19.54 -3.12 4.79
CA PRO A 332 20.25 -1.98 5.38
C PRO A 332 20.71 -2.27 6.82
N ALA A 333 21.98 -2.03 7.13
CA ALA A 333 22.50 -2.26 8.49
C ALA A 333 21.85 -1.30 9.52
N TRP A 334 21.47 -0.10 9.11
CA TRP A 334 21.03 0.99 9.98
C TRP A 334 19.57 0.91 10.46
N MET A 335 18.72 0.10 9.80
CA MET A 335 17.27 0.12 10.05
C MET A 335 16.92 -0.25 11.50
N TRP A 336 17.56 -1.30 12.02
CA TRP A 336 17.44 -1.70 13.43
C TRP A 336 18.68 -1.34 14.27
N ARG A 337 19.82 -0.99 13.64
CA ARG A 337 21.02 -0.43 14.32
C ARG A 337 20.99 1.08 14.31
N ASN A 338 20.15 1.65 15.17
CA ASN A 338 20.04 3.08 15.34
C ASN A 338 19.92 3.45 16.82
N THR A 339 20.08 4.74 17.12
CA THR A 339 20.08 5.26 18.50
C THR A 339 18.77 4.99 19.23
N VAL A 340 17.62 5.09 18.54
CA VAL A 340 16.31 4.90 19.17
C VAL A 340 16.06 3.45 19.54
N VAL A 341 16.41 2.50 18.67
CA VAL A 341 16.27 1.07 18.95
C VAL A 341 17.23 0.64 20.05
N ARG A 342 18.47 1.12 20.04
CA ARG A 342 19.43 0.88 21.14
C ARG A 342 18.83 1.31 22.49
N ASP A 343 18.34 2.54 22.57
CA ASP A 343 17.78 3.08 23.82
C ASP A 343 16.52 2.31 24.25
N PHE A 344 15.70 1.84 23.31
CA PHE A 344 14.57 0.96 23.60
C PHE A 344 15.00 -0.42 24.12
N VAL A 345 16.03 -1.02 23.52
CA VAL A 345 16.59 -2.32 23.92
C VAL A 345 17.19 -2.26 25.33
N ASP A 346 17.93 -1.19 25.65
CA ASP A 346 18.44 -0.96 27.01
C ASP A 346 17.31 -0.75 28.03
N TRP A 347 16.27 0.01 27.66
CA TRP A 347 15.10 0.15 28.51
C TRP A 347 14.41 -1.20 28.74
N LEU A 348 14.24 -2.02 27.69
CA LEU A 348 13.56 -3.31 27.77
C LEU A 348 14.34 -4.29 28.65
N ARG A 349 15.68 -4.28 28.54
CA ARG A 349 16.59 -5.00 29.42
C ARG A 349 16.37 -4.61 30.89
N ALA A 350 16.42 -3.31 31.18
CA ALA A 350 16.25 -2.80 32.53
C ALA A 350 14.84 -3.06 33.09
N HIS A 351 13.80 -3.00 32.24
CA HIS A 351 12.43 -3.36 32.60
C HIS A 351 12.35 -4.84 33.02
N ASN A 352 12.91 -5.74 32.21
CA ASN A 352 12.91 -7.17 32.49
C ASN A 352 13.68 -7.56 33.76
N GLU A 353 14.78 -6.87 34.05
CA GLU A 353 15.53 -7.06 35.31
C GLU A 353 14.69 -6.66 36.53
N ARG A 354 13.91 -5.57 36.45
CA ARG A 354 13.01 -5.14 37.53
C ARG A 354 11.83 -6.09 37.75
N SER A 355 11.32 -6.71 36.69
CA SER A 355 10.15 -7.60 36.73
C SER A 355 10.43 -8.94 37.44
N GLY A 356 11.69 -9.35 37.61
CA GLY A 356 12.14 -10.39 38.55
C GLY A 356 11.68 -11.84 38.31
N SER A 357 10.82 -12.11 37.33
CA SER A 357 10.31 -13.45 37.00
C SER A 357 10.55 -13.82 35.52
N PRO A 358 11.35 -14.87 35.21
CA PRO A 358 11.70 -15.24 33.82
C PRO A 358 10.51 -15.52 32.88
N GLY A 359 9.34 -15.88 33.42
CA GLY A 359 8.10 -16.12 32.66
C GLY A 359 7.27 -14.87 32.36
N ARG A 360 7.66 -13.69 32.88
CA ARG A 360 6.96 -12.41 32.70
C ARG A 360 7.77 -11.37 31.93
N GLN A 361 8.99 -11.73 31.50
CA GLN A 361 9.84 -10.84 30.73
C GLN A 361 9.28 -10.62 29.33
N ALA A 362 9.31 -9.38 28.86
CA ALA A 362 8.98 -9.05 27.49
C ALA A 362 10.16 -9.35 26.55
N GLY A 363 9.87 -9.87 25.35
CA GLY A 363 10.89 -10.23 24.36
C GLY A 363 10.89 -9.34 23.12
N PHE A 364 11.96 -9.45 22.33
CA PHE A 364 12.13 -8.78 21.03
C PHE A 364 12.36 -9.83 19.95
N TYR A 365 11.55 -9.87 18.90
CA TYR A 365 11.53 -10.97 17.93
C TYR A 365 11.53 -10.43 16.51
N GLY A 366 12.08 -11.20 15.57
CA GLY A 366 12.01 -10.91 14.14
C GLY A 366 10.79 -11.59 13.51
N LEU A 367 10.39 -11.10 12.34
CA LEU A 367 9.33 -11.69 11.53
C LEU A 367 9.79 -11.97 10.09
N ASP A 368 10.89 -11.36 9.65
CA ASP A 368 11.29 -11.31 8.25
C ASP A 368 12.16 -12.49 7.84
N LEU A 369 12.27 -12.72 6.52
CA LEU A 369 12.82 -13.96 5.95
C LEU A 369 14.14 -13.82 5.19
N TYR A 370 14.77 -12.64 5.20
CA TYR A 370 15.99 -12.44 4.39
C TYR A 370 17.23 -13.14 4.94
N SER A 371 17.23 -13.60 6.19
CA SER A 371 18.39 -14.16 6.89
C SER A 371 18.72 -15.62 6.53
N LEU A 372 18.68 -16.01 5.25
CA LEU A 372 18.86 -17.40 4.80
C LEU A 372 20.09 -18.08 5.43
N HIS A 373 21.29 -17.51 5.24
CA HIS A 373 22.55 -18.11 5.71
C HIS A 373 22.70 -18.07 7.23
N ARG A 374 22.36 -16.94 7.87
CA ARG A 374 22.40 -16.84 9.33
C ARG A 374 21.43 -17.81 10.01
N SER A 375 20.24 -18.01 9.45
CA SER A 375 19.28 -18.99 9.97
C SER A 375 19.76 -20.43 9.80
N MET A 376 20.45 -20.78 8.71
CA MET A 376 21.10 -22.10 8.58
C MET A 376 22.13 -22.33 9.69
N GLN A 377 22.97 -21.34 9.98
CA GLN A 377 23.97 -21.44 11.05
C GLN A 377 23.32 -21.58 12.43
N ALA A 378 22.26 -20.82 12.72
CA ALA A 378 21.52 -20.93 13.99
C ALA A 378 20.98 -22.36 14.21
N VAL A 379 20.42 -22.99 13.18
CA VAL A 379 19.96 -24.39 13.24
C VAL A 379 21.12 -25.35 13.50
N ILE A 380 22.25 -25.18 12.80
CA ILE A 380 23.44 -26.03 12.98
C ILE A 380 23.98 -25.91 14.41
N SER A 381 24.17 -24.68 14.92
CA SER A 381 24.70 -24.43 16.28
C SER A 381 23.80 -25.00 17.37
N TYR A 382 22.47 -24.90 17.22
CA TYR A 382 21.54 -25.57 18.12
C TYR A 382 21.73 -27.09 18.13
N LEU A 383 21.80 -27.70 16.94
CA LEU A 383 21.97 -29.15 16.81
C LEU A 383 23.34 -29.63 17.29
N GLU A 384 24.41 -28.85 17.15
CA GLU A 384 25.73 -29.22 17.68
C GLU A 384 25.70 -29.51 19.18
N THR A 385 24.87 -28.77 19.91
CA THR A 385 24.70 -28.95 21.35
C THR A 385 23.73 -30.09 21.67
N MET A 386 22.65 -30.22 20.90
CA MET A 386 21.53 -31.11 21.24
C MET A 386 21.65 -32.52 20.64
N ASP A 387 22.10 -32.62 19.40
CA ASP A 387 22.23 -33.82 18.58
C ASP A 387 23.33 -33.63 17.51
N PRO A 388 24.61 -33.88 17.86
CA PRO A 388 25.75 -33.69 16.95
C PRO A 388 25.65 -34.49 15.64
N ALA A 389 24.95 -35.63 15.67
CA ALA A 389 24.72 -36.44 14.47
C ALA A 389 23.72 -35.74 13.52
N ALA A 390 22.64 -35.16 14.06
CA ALA A 390 21.73 -34.31 13.30
C ALA A 390 22.44 -33.04 12.78
N ALA A 391 23.33 -32.43 13.56
CA ALA A 391 24.12 -31.27 13.11
C ALA A 391 24.95 -31.61 11.86
N THR A 392 25.59 -32.79 11.85
CA THR A 392 26.36 -33.27 10.69
C THR A 392 25.47 -33.45 9.44
N ARG A 393 24.24 -33.96 9.61
CA ARG A 393 23.27 -34.07 8.52
C ARG A 393 22.79 -32.69 8.04
N ALA A 394 22.53 -31.77 8.96
CA ALA A 394 22.13 -30.40 8.64
C ALA A 394 23.18 -29.68 7.80
N ARG A 395 24.47 -29.73 8.20
CA ARG A 395 25.57 -29.18 7.40
C ARG A 395 25.62 -29.77 5.99
N ARG A 396 25.45 -31.09 5.85
CA ARG A 396 25.44 -31.74 4.53
C ARG A 396 24.27 -31.28 3.65
N ARG A 397 23.09 -31.05 4.23
CA ARG A 397 21.93 -30.53 3.49
C ARG A 397 22.13 -29.07 3.08
N TYR A 398 22.56 -28.23 4.01
CA TYR A 398 22.77 -26.80 3.76
C TYR A 398 23.98 -26.51 2.87
N ALA A 399 24.92 -27.43 2.71
CA ALA A 399 26.03 -27.31 1.76
C ALA A 399 25.57 -27.13 0.29
N CYS A 400 24.30 -27.40 -0.03
CA CYS A 400 23.71 -27.06 -1.33
C CYS A 400 23.77 -25.54 -1.62
N PHE A 401 23.70 -24.69 -0.60
CA PHE A 401 23.74 -23.23 -0.73
C PHE A 401 25.16 -22.67 -0.85
N ASP A 402 26.21 -23.48 -0.60
CA ASP A 402 27.63 -23.03 -0.58
C ASP A 402 28.18 -22.65 -1.96
N HIS A 403 27.40 -22.84 -3.03
CA HIS A 403 27.77 -22.43 -4.39
C HIS A 403 27.69 -20.91 -4.61
N THR A 404 27.15 -20.17 -3.64
CA THR A 404 27.03 -18.70 -3.65
C THR A 404 27.75 -18.09 -2.44
N GLY A 405 28.14 -16.81 -2.52
CA GLY A 405 28.81 -16.12 -1.41
C GLY A 405 27.97 -16.14 -0.13
N ALA A 406 28.62 -16.22 1.03
CA ALA A 406 27.96 -16.12 2.33
C ALA A 406 27.16 -14.80 2.39
N ASP A 407 25.90 -14.89 2.84
CA ASP A 407 24.91 -13.80 2.89
C ASP A 407 24.31 -13.30 1.56
N ASP A 408 24.60 -13.96 0.43
CA ASP A 408 24.01 -13.59 -0.87
C ASP A 408 22.85 -14.51 -1.30
N GLY A 409 21.72 -14.39 -0.60
CA GLY A 409 20.49 -15.10 -0.98
C GLY A 409 19.96 -14.71 -2.37
N GLN A 410 20.25 -13.49 -2.84
CA GLN A 410 19.86 -13.04 -4.18
C GLN A 410 20.67 -13.76 -5.27
N ALA A 411 21.97 -13.99 -5.07
CA ALA A 411 22.78 -14.80 -5.97
C ALA A 411 22.28 -16.24 -6.05
N TYR A 412 21.87 -16.84 -4.92
CA TYR A 412 21.21 -18.16 -4.94
C TYR A 412 19.95 -18.11 -5.80
N GLY A 413 19.07 -17.14 -5.53
CA GLY A 413 17.82 -16.96 -6.27
C GLY A 413 18.03 -16.80 -7.77
N TYR A 414 19.05 -16.02 -8.18
CA TYR A 414 19.40 -15.81 -9.58
C TYR A 414 19.86 -17.13 -10.22
N GLY A 415 20.78 -17.85 -9.57
CA GLY A 415 21.27 -19.14 -10.06
C GLY A 415 20.16 -20.18 -10.21
N ALA A 416 19.28 -20.29 -9.21
CA ALA A 416 18.17 -21.25 -9.21
C ALA A 416 17.06 -20.90 -10.22
N ALA A 417 16.72 -19.62 -10.37
CA ALA A 417 15.64 -19.18 -11.27
C ALA A 417 15.97 -19.36 -12.76
N PHE A 418 17.25 -19.24 -13.15
CA PHE A 418 17.69 -19.33 -14.54
C PHE A 418 18.36 -20.68 -14.87
N GLY A 419 18.23 -21.68 -14.00
CA GLY A 419 18.74 -23.05 -14.24
C GLY A 419 20.27 -23.17 -14.21
N ALA A 420 20.96 -22.20 -13.60
CA ALA A 420 22.41 -22.18 -13.45
C ALA A 420 22.89 -22.89 -12.16
N GLY A 421 21.99 -23.49 -11.38
CA GLY A 421 22.30 -24.30 -10.19
C GLY A 421 21.11 -25.18 -9.76
N PRO A 422 21.32 -26.17 -8.86
CA PRO A 422 20.23 -26.97 -8.30
C PRO A 422 19.34 -26.13 -7.37
N SER A 423 18.04 -26.44 -7.28
CA SER A 423 17.23 -25.93 -6.18
C SER A 423 17.58 -26.69 -4.90
N CYS A 424 17.73 -25.96 -3.80
CA CYS A 424 17.99 -26.52 -2.47
C CYS A 424 16.70 -26.73 -1.66
N GLU A 425 15.54 -26.67 -2.34
CA GLU A 425 14.20 -26.80 -1.77
C GLU A 425 14.03 -28.11 -0.99
N ARG A 426 14.47 -29.22 -1.58
CA ARG A 426 14.34 -30.55 -0.97
C ARG A 426 15.16 -30.63 0.32
N GLU A 427 16.38 -30.11 0.29
CA GLU A 427 17.31 -30.07 1.41
C GLU A 427 16.76 -29.22 2.56
N ALA A 428 16.18 -28.06 2.26
CA ALA A 428 15.52 -27.20 3.24
C ALA A 428 14.30 -27.87 3.87
N ILE A 429 13.43 -28.50 3.06
CA ILE A 429 12.23 -29.22 3.54
C ILE A 429 12.64 -30.41 4.41
N GLU A 430 13.58 -31.25 3.94
CA GLU A 430 14.05 -32.41 4.71
C GLU A 430 14.63 -32.01 6.06
N GLN A 431 15.35 -30.89 6.11
CA GLN A 431 15.92 -30.38 7.36
C GLN A 431 14.82 -29.90 8.33
N LEU A 432 13.84 -29.13 7.85
CA LEU A 432 12.71 -28.67 8.66
C LEU A 432 11.89 -29.84 9.20
N VAL A 433 11.57 -30.82 8.34
CA VAL A 433 10.78 -32.00 8.72
C VAL A 433 11.51 -32.85 9.76
N GLU A 434 12.84 -33.04 9.63
CA GLU A 434 13.61 -33.77 10.63
C GLU A 434 13.61 -33.07 11.99
N LEU A 435 13.83 -31.75 12.00
CA LEU A 435 13.84 -30.96 13.24
C LEU A 435 12.47 -31.02 13.95
N GLN A 436 11.36 -30.91 13.19
CA GLN A 436 10.00 -31.04 13.72
C GLN A 436 9.70 -32.44 14.27
N ARG A 437 10.12 -33.51 13.56
CA ARG A 437 9.92 -34.89 14.04
C ARG A 437 10.63 -35.16 15.37
N ASN A 438 11.80 -34.56 15.56
CA ASN A 438 12.60 -34.74 16.77
C ASN A 438 12.27 -33.72 17.88
N ALA A 439 11.41 -32.73 17.61
CA ALA A 439 11.08 -31.65 18.53
C ALA A 439 10.64 -32.14 19.92
N LEU A 440 9.76 -33.16 19.98
CA LEU A 440 9.33 -33.74 21.25
C LEU A 440 10.48 -34.39 22.03
N SER A 441 11.40 -35.07 21.34
CA SER A 441 12.57 -35.68 21.99
C SER A 441 13.56 -34.63 22.50
N TYR A 442 13.72 -33.51 21.79
CA TYR A 442 14.55 -32.40 22.24
C TYR A 442 13.91 -31.62 23.39
N ALA A 443 12.57 -31.50 23.41
CA ALA A 443 11.81 -30.81 24.44
C ALA A 443 11.74 -31.56 25.79
N GLN A 444 11.93 -32.89 25.82
CA GLN A 444 11.92 -33.72 27.03
C GLN A 444 13.10 -33.48 28.00
N ARG A 445 14.04 -32.58 27.65
CA ARG A 445 15.11 -32.14 28.55
C ARG A 445 14.62 -30.88 29.28
N ASP A 446 14.12 -31.04 30.51
CA ASP A 446 13.33 -30.04 31.25
C ASP A 446 13.91 -28.60 31.29
N GLY A 447 13.04 -27.60 31.04
CA GLY A 447 13.25 -26.17 31.34
C GLY A 447 12.73 -25.18 30.28
N LEU A 448 12.18 -24.03 30.70
CA LEU A 448 11.69 -22.95 29.80
C LEU A 448 12.73 -22.50 28.77
N THR A 449 14.02 -22.52 29.14
CA THR A 449 15.14 -22.14 28.26
C THR A 449 15.34 -23.15 27.12
N VAL A 450 15.06 -24.43 27.34
CA VAL A 450 15.17 -25.48 26.31
C VAL A 450 14.01 -25.36 25.32
N ALA A 451 12.80 -25.06 25.79
CA ALA A 451 11.65 -24.78 24.93
C ALA A 451 11.88 -23.55 24.04
N ASP A 452 12.41 -22.46 24.61
CA ASP A 452 12.75 -21.25 23.85
C ASP A 452 13.84 -21.50 22.79
N ALA A 453 14.86 -22.32 23.12
CA ALA A 453 15.93 -22.66 22.18
C ALA A 453 15.46 -23.57 21.04
N LEU A 454 14.57 -24.53 21.33
CA LEU A 454 13.95 -25.37 20.31
C LEU A 454 13.04 -24.53 19.39
N PHE A 455 12.25 -23.62 19.96
CA PHE A 455 11.42 -22.72 19.18
C PHE A 455 12.26 -21.85 18.25
N ASP A 456 13.35 -21.26 18.75
CA ASP A 456 14.31 -20.50 17.92
C ASP A 456 14.87 -21.33 16.75
N ALA A 457 15.30 -22.56 17.01
CA ALA A 457 15.81 -23.45 15.97
C ALA A 457 14.73 -23.78 14.93
N LEU A 458 13.48 -24.01 15.35
CA LEU A 458 12.36 -24.27 14.44
C LEU A 458 12.02 -23.07 13.57
N GLN A 459 12.02 -21.86 14.14
CA GLN A 459 11.75 -20.63 13.40
C GLN A 459 12.85 -20.31 12.40
N ASN A 460 14.11 -20.55 12.74
CA ASN A 460 15.22 -20.46 11.79
C ASN A 460 15.09 -21.50 10.66
N ALA A 461 14.73 -22.76 10.97
CA ALA A 461 14.53 -23.78 9.93
C ALA A 461 13.37 -23.44 8.99
N HIS A 462 12.28 -22.88 9.51
CA HIS A 462 11.16 -22.34 8.70
C HIS A 462 11.59 -21.16 7.84
N THR A 463 12.39 -20.25 8.40
CA THR A 463 12.98 -19.12 7.67
C THR A 463 13.81 -19.61 6.49
N VAL A 464 14.67 -20.61 6.68
CA VAL A 464 15.47 -21.20 5.58
C VAL A 464 14.58 -21.78 4.49
N HIS A 465 13.52 -22.50 4.85
CA HIS A 465 12.57 -23.05 3.89
C HIS A 465 11.86 -21.95 3.08
N ASN A 466 11.29 -20.95 3.73
CA ASN A 466 10.54 -19.89 3.05
C ASN A 466 11.47 -18.96 2.26
N ALA A 467 12.68 -18.70 2.76
CA ALA A 467 13.70 -17.91 2.09
C ALA A 467 14.18 -18.56 0.79
N GLU A 468 14.35 -19.89 0.76
CA GLU A 468 14.66 -20.63 -0.46
C GLU A 468 13.61 -20.34 -1.56
N VAL A 469 12.33 -20.52 -1.23
CA VAL A 469 11.22 -20.30 -2.16
C VAL A 469 11.15 -18.83 -2.59
N TYR A 470 11.33 -17.91 -1.63
CA TYR A 470 11.33 -16.48 -1.87
C TYR A 470 12.40 -16.07 -2.89
N TYR A 471 13.67 -16.39 -2.64
CA TYR A 471 14.77 -15.97 -3.49
C TYR A 471 14.67 -16.57 -4.89
N ARG A 472 14.23 -17.82 -5.01
CA ARG A 472 13.97 -18.45 -6.31
C ARG A 472 12.82 -17.77 -7.06
N SER A 473 11.77 -17.34 -6.35
CA SER A 473 10.61 -16.66 -6.94
C SER A 473 10.86 -15.19 -7.29
N MET A 474 11.85 -14.55 -6.65
CA MET A 474 12.18 -13.12 -6.80
C MET A 474 12.36 -12.71 -8.26
N PHE A 475 12.90 -13.61 -9.10
CA PHE A 475 13.15 -13.36 -10.52
C PHE A 475 12.00 -13.78 -11.45
N SER A 476 10.97 -14.45 -10.92
CA SER A 476 9.78 -14.87 -11.69
C SER A 476 8.58 -13.90 -11.58
N GLY A 477 8.51 -13.06 -10.53
CA GLY A 477 7.44 -12.08 -10.39
C GLY A 477 7.41 -11.33 -9.05
N ARG A 478 7.17 -10.01 -9.10
CA ARG A 478 7.14 -9.09 -7.94
C ARG A 478 6.01 -9.39 -6.95
N VAL A 479 4.84 -9.82 -7.43
CA VAL A 479 3.67 -10.09 -6.56
C VAL A 479 3.86 -11.37 -5.75
N THR A 480 4.43 -12.41 -6.36
CA THR A 480 4.66 -13.70 -5.71
C THR A 480 5.65 -13.58 -4.56
N SER A 481 6.79 -12.92 -4.79
CA SER A 481 7.80 -12.69 -3.75
C SER A 481 7.28 -11.79 -2.62
N TRP A 482 6.51 -10.75 -2.94
CA TRP A 482 5.84 -9.92 -1.93
C TRP A 482 4.92 -10.75 -1.02
N ASN A 483 4.03 -11.54 -1.62
CA ASN A 483 3.06 -12.33 -0.86
C ASN A 483 3.72 -13.40 0.00
N LEU A 484 4.78 -14.04 -0.50
CA LEU A 484 5.57 -14.99 0.30
C LEU A 484 6.14 -14.33 1.56
N ARG A 485 6.57 -13.06 1.46
CA ARG A 485 7.12 -12.32 2.59
C ARG A 485 6.10 -11.99 3.65
N ASP A 486 4.98 -11.37 3.28
CA ASP A 486 3.92 -11.06 4.24
C ASP A 486 3.26 -12.30 4.82
N GLN A 487 3.13 -13.38 4.03
CA GLN A 487 2.64 -14.66 4.50
C GLN A 487 3.58 -15.29 5.54
N HIS A 488 4.90 -15.28 5.28
CA HIS A 488 5.89 -15.74 6.25
C HIS A 488 5.83 -14.92 7.54
N MET A 489 5.80 -13.58 7.47
CA MET A 489 5.68 -12.74 8.66
C MET A 489 4.43 -13.08 9.49
N ALA A 490 3.30 -13.35 8.82
CA ALA A 490 2.06 -13.72 9.49
C ALA A 490 2.14 -15.12 10.13
N GLU A 491 2.75 -16.09 9.46
CA GLU A 491 2.99 -17.44 10.00
C GLU A 491 3.95 -17.42 11.19
N THR A 492 5.02 -16.63 11.11
CA THR A 492 5.98 -16.43 12.20
C THR A 492 5.32 -15.75 13.40
N LEU A 493 4.44 -14.77 13.18
CA LEU A 493 3.65 -14.13 14.24
C LEU A 493 2.69 -15.12 14.92
N ASP A 494 1.99 -15.96 14.15
CA ASP A 494 1.10 -16.98 14.71
C ASP A 494 1.86 -18.01 15.54
N ALA A 495 3.02 -18.46 15.06
CA ALA A 495 3.89 -19.37 15.79
C ALA A 495 4.42 -18.74 17.10
N LEU A 496 4.77 -17.46 17.06
CA LEU A 496 5.20 -16.70 18.24
C LEU A 496 4.08 -16.54 19.27
N LEU A 497 2.87 -16.18 18.85
CA LEU A 497 1.70 -16.08 19.73
C LEU A 497 1.42 -17.43 20.42
N ALA A 498 1.43 -18.51 19.65
CA ALA A 498 1.25 -19.86 20.20
C ALA A 498 2.36 -20.19 21.21
N HIS A 499 3.63 -19.95 20.88
CA HIS A 499 4.75 -20.21 21.79
C HIS A 499 4.64 -19.42 23.09
N LEU A 500 4.30 -18.13 23.01
CA LEU A 500 4.16 -17.28 24.18
C LEU A 500 2.95 -17.65 25.05
N ASP A 501 1.82 -18.07 24.45
CA ASP A 501 0.68 -18.57 25.22
C ASP A 501 1.06 -19.78 26.08
N HIS A 502 1.84 -20.73 25.54
CA HIS A 502 2.31 -21.90 26.31
C HIS A 502 3.31 -21.53 27.41
N ARG A 503 4.02 -20.41 27.26
CA ARG A 503 5.02 -19.94 28.22
C ARG A 503 4.37 -19.35 29.48
N ILE A 504 3.15 -18.83 29.34
CA ILE A 504 2.35 -18.28 30.43
C ILE A 504 1.56 -19.45 31.08
N ASP A 505 2.29 -20.44 31.59
CA ASP A 505 1.72 -21.70 32.09
C ASP A 505 1.21 -21.58 33.54
N ALA A 506 0.27 -20.64 33.75
CA ALA A 506 -0.48 -20.48 34.99
C ALA A 506 -1.99 -20.58 34.69
N PRO A 507 -2.74 -21.46 35.37
CA PRO A 507 -4.17 -21.60 35.16
C PRO A 507 -4.90 -20.25 35.26
N GLY A 508 -5.56 -19.84 34.17
CA GLY A 508 -6.33 -18.59 34.10
C GLY A 508 -5.53 -17.34 33.71
N ALA A 509 -4.26 -17.47 33.29
CA ALA A 509 -3.52 -16.34 32.77
C ALA A 509 -4.08 -15.85 31.41
N PRO A 510 -4.08 -14.53 31.15
CA PRO A 510 -4.55 -13.99 29.88
C PRO A 510 -3.63 -14.41 28.72
N PRO A 511 -4.15 -14.51 27.49
CA PRO A 511 -3.34 -14.83 26.32
C PRO A 511 -2.26 -13.77 26.08
N ALA A 512 -1.16 -14.18 25.45
CA ALA A 512 -0.05 -13.30 25.12
C ALA A 512 -0.52 -12.15 24.22
N ARG A 513 -0.08 -10.93 24.52
CA ARG A 513 -0.32 -9.72 23.72
C ARG A 513 0.99 -9.23 23.12
N ILE A 514 0.99 -8.92 21.82
CA ILE A 514 2.20 -8.61 21.04
C ILE A 514 2.05 -7.28 20.31
N VAL A 515 3.11 -6.47 20.34
CA VAL A 515 3.25 -5.29 19.48
C VAL A 515 4.03 -5.69 18.24
N VAL A 516 3.59 -5.30 17.06
CA VAL A 516 4.28 -5.52 15.79
C VAL A 516 4.82 -4.20 15.27
N TRP A 517 6.10 -4.14 14.93
CA TRP A 517 6.73 -2.98 14.29
C TRP A 517 7.09 -3.32 12.85
N ALA A 518 6.43 -2.69 11.89
CA ALA A 518 6.72 -2.88 10.47
C ALA A 518 6.39 -1.60 9.69
N HIS A 519 6.76 -1.55 8.42
CA HIS A 519 6.38 -0.45 7.54
C HIS A 519 4.86 -0.36 7.35
N ASN A 520 4.31 0.82 7.08
CA ASN A 520 2.89 1.02 6.76
C ASN A 520 2.41 0.12 5.60
N SER A 521 3.29 -0.20 4.66
CA SER A 521 3.00 -1.11 3.53
C SER A 521 2.79 -2.56 3.96
N HIS A 522 3.27 -2.96 5.15
CA HIS A 522 3.02 -4.27 5.74
C HIS A 522 1.91 -4.19 6.80
N VAL A 523 1.90 -3.12 7.61
CA VAL A 523 0.93 -2.93 8.70
C VAL A 523 -0.47 -2.62 8.20
N GLY A 524 -0.61 -1.84 7.12
CA GLY A 524 -1.92 -1.44 6.62
C GLY A 524 -2.66 -2.57 5.91
N ASP A 525 -3.99 -2.55 5.95
CA ASP A 525 -4.80 -3.55 5.22
C ASP A 525 -4.73 -3.32 3.69
N ALA A 526 -4.07 -4.24 2.97
CA ALA A 526 -3.88 -4.14 1.53
C ALA A 526 -5.19 -3.94 0.76
N ARG A 527 -6.33 -4.47 1.25
CA ARG A 527 -7.64 -4.35 0.58
C ARG A 527 -8.10 -2.90 0.43
N ALA A 528 -7.56 -2.00 1.24
CA ALA A 528 -7.78 -0.56 1.19
C ALA A 528 -6.80 0.18 0.26
N THR A 529 -5.96 -0.54 -0.50
CA THR A 529 -4.87 0.03 -1.30
C THR A 529 -4.88 -0.52 -2.72
N GLU A 530 -4.22 0.16 -3.65
CA GLU A 530 -4.05 -0.34 -5.01
C GLU A 530 -3.25 -1.65 -5.08
N MET A 531 -2.43 -1.95 -4.05
CA MET A 531 -1.64 -3.18 -3.94
C MET A 531 -2.52 -4.44 -3.94
N SER A 532 -3.70 -4.40 -3.28
CA SER A 532 -4.65 -5.52 -3.35
C SER A 532 -5.13 -5.77 -4.77
N GLY A 533 -5.22 -4.71 -5.58
CA GLY A 533 -5.57 -4.83 -6.98
C GLY A 533 -4.53 -5.61 -7.79
N ASP A 534 -3.26 -5.52 -7.39
CA ASP A 534 -2.15 -6.26 -7.98
C ASP A 534 -2.03 -7.69 -7.43
N GLY A 535 -2.95 -8.10 -6.56
CA GLY A 535 -2.93 -9.38 -5.88
C GLY A 535 -1.96 -9.44 -4.71
N GLN A 536 -1.41 -8.29 -4.27
CA GLN A 536 -0.51 -8.24 -3.13
C GLN A 536 -1.29 -8.33 -1.81
N LEU A 537 -0.71 -9.07 -0.85
CA LEU A 537 -1.18 -9.22 0.52
C LEU A 537 -0.31 -8.37 1.45
N THR A 538 -0.82 -8.10 2.65
CA THR A 538 -0.09 -7.42 3.71
C THR A 538 -0.27 -8.15 5.02
N LEU A 539 0.71 -8.07 5.91
CA LEU A 539 0.63 -8.59 7.27
C LEU A 539 -0.62 -8.08 7.99
N GLY A 540 -0.91 -6.78 7.88
CA GLY A 540 -2.10 -6.14 8.44
C GLY A 540 -3.41 -6.76 7.96
N GLN A 541 -3.53 -6.99 6.64
CA GLN A 541 -4.68 -7.69 6.09
C GLN A 541 -4.80 -9.11 6.66
N LEU A 542 -3.71 -9.89 6.66
CA LEU A 542 -3.71 -11.27 7.12
C LEU A 542 -4.07 -11.36 8.61
N VAL A 543 -3.52 -10.46 9.43
CA VAL A 543 -3.82 -10.39 10.86
C VAL A 543 -5.27 -9.98 11.09
N ARG A 544 -5.81 -8.97 10.39
CA ARG A 544 -7.24 -8.64 10.49
C ARG A 544 -8.14 -9.80 10.09
N GLN A 545 -7.78 -10.56 9.05
CA GLN A 545 -8.56 -11.72 8.61
C GLN A 545 -8.54 -12.87 9.64
N ARG A 546 -7.43 -13.07 10.35
CA ARG A 546 -7.26 -14.15 11.34
C ARG A 546 -7.80 -13.78 12.72
N TYR A 547 -7.62 -12.53 13.16
CA TYR A 547 -7.86 -12.09 14.53
C TYR A 547 -9.00 -11.06 14.68
N GLY A 548 -9.52 -10.51 13.58
CA GLY A 548 -10.64 -9.56 13.62
C GLY A 548 -10.41 -8.39 14.58
N ASP A 549 -11.34 -8.19 15.50
CA ASP A 549 -11.29 -7.09 16.48
C ASP A 549 -10.21 -7.25 17.55
N ALA A 550 -9.55 -8.41 17.63
CA ALA A 550 -8.39 -8.61 18.50
C ALA A 550 -7.10 -7.99 17.92
N ALA A 551 -7.15 -7.37 16.75
CA ALA A 551 -6.03 -6.66 16.13
C ALA A 551 -6.33 -5.15 15.99
N ARG A 552 -5.29 -4.33 16.15
CA ARG A 552 -5.32 -2.88 15.90
C ARG A 552 -4.16 -2.44 15.04
N LEU A 553 -4.44 -1.66 14.01
CA LEU A 553 -3.49 -1.21 13.00
C LEU A 553 -3.35 0.31 13.11
N MET A 554 -2.14 0.80 13.39
CA MET A 554 -1.85 2.23 13.46
C MET A 554 -0.85 2.60 12.35
N GLY A 555 -1.15 3.65 11.59
CA GLY A 555 -0.26 4.16 10.54
C GLY A 555 0.33 5.52 10.91
N PHE A 556 1.55 5.80 10.42
CA PHE A 556 2.17 7.13 10.53
C PHE A 556 2.23 7.85 9.19
N SER A 557 2.21 9.18 9.18
CA SER A 557 2.35 10.01 7.97
C SER A 557 3.21 11.23 8.27
N THR A 558 3.97 11.70 7.28
CA THR A 558 4.74 12.95 7.37
C THR A 558 4.70 13.74 6.06
N TYR A 559 4.57 15.06 6.18
CA TYR A 559 4.48 15.95 5.02
C TYR A 559 5.85 16.25 4.41
N SER A 560 6.87 16.50 5.23
CA SER A 560 8.23 16.82 4.80
C SER A 560 9.25 16.51 5.90
N GLY A 561 10.53 16.70 5.63
CA GLY A 561 11.57 16.53 6.64
C GLY A 561 12.85 15.97 6.09
N THR A 562 13.50 15.12 6.88
CA THR A 562 14.70 14.37 6.48
C THR A 562 14.54 12.91 6.86
N VAL A 563 15.21 12.02 6.11
CA VAL A 563 15.13 10.57 6.26
C VAL A 563 16.51 9.96 6.06
N THR A 564 16.85 8.93 6.82
CA THR A 564 18.00 8.07 6.52
C THR A 564 17.56 7.02 5.49
N ALA A 565 18.17 7.01 4.32
CA ALA A 565 17.86 6.05 3.28
C ALA A 565 19.04 5.88 2.32
N ALA A 566 19.09 4.78 1.57
CA ALA A 566 20.03 4.62 0.47
C ALA A 566 19.46 5.15 -0.85
N SER A 567 20.31 5.48 -1.82
CA SER A 567 19.89 5.78 -3.20
C SER A 567 19.59 4.52 -4.03
N GLU A 568 20.20 3.40 -3.67
CA GLU A 568 20.05 2.12 -4.36
C GLU A 568 20.21 0.93 -3.39
N TRP A 569 19.79 -0.25 -3.83
CA TRP A 569 19.86 -1.47 -3.02
C TRP A 569 21.32 -1.85 -2.73
N GLY A 570 21.65 -2.13 -1.47
CA GLY A 570 23.02 -2.40 -1.04
C GLY A 570 23.89 -1.14 -0.87
N GLY A 571 23.36 0.05 -1.18
CA GLY A 571 24.07 1.32 -1.02
C GLY A 571 24.26 1.73 0.45
N PRO A 572 25.15 2.71 0.71
CA PRO A 572 25.38 3.25 2.05
C PRO A 572 24.15 4.03 2.57
N ALA A 573 24.09 4.21 3.89
CA ALA A 573 23.13 5.10 4.51
C ALA A 573 23.43 6.56 4.16
N GLU A 574 22.44 7.30 3.70
CA GLU A 574 22.52 8.73 3.41
C GLU A 574 21.49 9.50 4.23
N HIS A 575 21.83 10.73 4.63
CA HIS A 575 20.88 11.67 5.18
C HIS A 575 20.23 12.45 4.03
N LYS A 576 18.94 12.24 3.79
CA LYS A 576 18.24 12.74 2.60
C LYS A 576 17.07 13.66 2.97
N VAL A 577 16.80 14.67 2.15
CA VAL A 577 15.65 15.57 2.33
C VAL A 577 14.39 14.92 1.76
N VAL A 578 13.36 14.77 2.58
CA VAL A 578 12.02 14.35 2.15
C VAL A 578 11.31 15.54 1.54
N ARG A 579 10.95 15.44 0.26
CA ARG A 579 10.23 16.51 -0.45
C ARG A 579 8.89 16.80 0.24
N PRO A 580 8.36 18.03 0.13
CA PRO A 580 6.97 18.29 0.50
C PRO A 580 6.03 17.31 -0.20
N ALA A 581 5.01 16.83 0.51
CA ALA A 581 4.10 15.84 -0.02
C ALA A 581 3.33 16.33 -1.24
N LEU A 582 3.03 15.40 -2.14
CA LEU A 582 2.35 15.71 -3.40
C LEU A 582 0.91 16.18 -3.18
N ASN A 583 0.44 17.10 -4.02
CA ASN A 583 -0.96 17.54 -4.00
C ASN A 583 -1.91 16.35 -4.17
N GLY A 584 -3.00 16.34 -3.41
CA GLY A 584 -3.99 15.25 -3.43
C GLY A 584 -3.58 14.01 -2.63
N SER A 585 -2.43 14.04 -1.95
CA SER A 585 -2.03 12.99 -1.00
C SER A 585 -2.73 13.11 0.36
N ILE A 586 -2.73 12.02 1.12
CA ILE A 586 -3.14 12.08 2.53
C ILE A 586 -2.22 13.00 3.33
N GLU A 587 -0.91 12.97 3.08
CA GLU A 587 0.06 13.84 3.76
C GLU A 587 -0.27 15.32 3.59
N GLU A 588 -0.61 15.74 2.36
CA GLU A 588 -1.02 17.12 2.05
C GLU A 588 -2.34 17.47 2.76
N LEU A 589 -3.33 16.57 2.72
CA LEU A 589 -4.61 16.77 3.41
C LEU A 589 -4.43 16.95 4.93
N LEU A 590 -3.60 16.12 5.56
CA LEU A 590 -3.29 16.19 6.98
C LEU A 590 -2.51 17.47 7.32
N HIS A 591 -1.56 17.86 6.48
CA HIS A 591 -0.81 19.11 6.64
C HIS A 591 -1.71 20.35 6.55
N ALA A 592 -2.67 20.37 5.62
CA ALA A 592 -3.61 21.47 5.43
C ALA A 592 -4.51 21.74 6.64
N THR A 593 -4.60 20.79 7.60
CA THR A 593 -5.29 21.02 8.88
C THR A 593 -4.60 22.12 9.71
N GLY A 594 -3.33 22.43 9.45
CA GLY A 594 -2.56 23.41 10.23
C GLY A 594 -2.14 22.91 11.61
N LYS A 595 -2.42 21.64 11.95
CA LYS A 595 -1.90 20.98 13.14
C LYS A 595 -0.58 20.29 12.83
N ALA A 596 0.43 20.53 13.65
CA ALA A 596 1.77 19.98 13.44
C ALA A 596 1.84 18.48 13.74
N GLU A 597 1.27 18.06 14.88
CA GLU A 597 1.42 16.70 15.41
C GLU A 597 0.09 16.25 16.04
N PHE A 598 -0.57 15.28 15.43
CA PHE A 598 -1.90 14.85 15.86
C PHE A 598 -2.21 13.43 15.42
N ALA A 599 -3.23 12.84 16.01
CA ALA A 599 -3.78 11.55 15.63
C ALA A 599 -5.28 11.66 15.34
N VAL A 600 -5.76 10.81 14.45
CA VAL A 600 -7.18 10.66 14.11
C VAL A 600 -7.54 9.19 14.22
N SER A 601 -8.54 8.87 15.04
CA SER A 601 -9.14 7.54 15.11
C SER A 601 -10.11 7.35 13.94
N THR A 602 -10.08 6.17 13.33
CA THR A 602 -10.96 5.78 12.22
C THR A 602 -11.92 4.65 12.61
N LEU A 603 -11.87 4.20 13.87
CA LEU A 603 -12.73 3.14 14.42
C LEU A 603 -14.23 3.48 14.32
N ALA A 604 -14.60 4.74 14.58
CA ALA A 604 -15.98 5.19 14.56
C ALA A 604 -16.30 5.97 13.27
N PRO A 605 -17.49 5.77 12.67
CA PRO A 605 -17.94 6.60 11.56
C PRO A 605 -18.05 8.07 11.98
N SER A 606 -17.40 8.94 11.22
CA SER A 606 -17.44 10.39 11.39
C SER A 606 -17.21 11.09 10.04
N GLU A 607 -17.39 12.41 9.98
CA GLU A 607 -17.03 13.19 8.79
C GLU A 607 -15.52 13.09 8.47
N ALA A 608 -14.68 13.01 9.51
CA ALA A 608 -13.24 12.80 9.35
C ALA A 608 -12.94 11.40 8.78
N THR A 609 -13.60 10.36 9.30
CA THR A 609 -13.48 8.98 8.78
C THR A 609 -13.97 8.90 7.34
N ALA A 610 -15.04 9.62 6.97
CA ALA A 610 -15.50 9.70 5.59
C ALA A 610 -14.50 10.42 4.67
N ALA A 611 -13.87 11.50 5.16
CA ALA A 611 -12.83 12.23 4.43
C ALA A 611 -11.56 11.38 4.22
N LEU A 612 -11.15 10.63 5.25
CA LEU A 612 -10.04 9.67 5.21
C LEU A 612 -10.40 8.35 4.50
N GLY A 613 -11.68 8.11 4.24
CA GLY A 613 -12.15 6.97 3.44
C GLY A 613 -12.11 7.21 1.93
N ALA A 614 -11.79 8.44 1.49
CA ALA A 614 -11.59 8.76 0.09
C ALA A 614 -10.25 8.22 -0.42
N VAL A 615 -10.20 7.79 -1.68
CA VAL A 615 -8.96 7.34 -2.32
C VAL A 615 -8.01 8.53 -2.50
N ARG A 616 -6.79 8.42 -1.98
CA ARG A 616 -5.73 9.43 -2.09
C ARG A 616 -4.38 8.78 -2.35
N LEU A 617 -3.44 9.59 -2.85
CA LEU A 617 -2.03 9.20 -2.85
C LEU A 617 -1.57 9.03 -1.39
N ASN A 618 -0.82 7.98 -1.11
CA ASN A 618 -0.23 7.67 0.18
C ASN A 618 1.27 7.41 0.01
N ARG A 619 2.09 8.09 0.83
CA ARG A 619 3.55 8.00 0.76
C ARG A 619 4.06 6.74 1.48
N ALA A 620 5.03 6.08 0.86
CA ALA A 620 5.79 4.97 1.43
C ALA A 620 7.26 5.03 1.02
N ILE A 621 8.12 5.36 1.98
CA ILE A 621 9.57 5.43 1.76
C ILE A 621 10.23 4.23 2.44
N GLY A 622 10.65 3.25 1.66
CA GLY A 622 11.37 2.09 2.20
C GLY A 622 12.81 2.43 2.62
N VAL A 623 13.66 1.42 2.57
CA VAL A 623 15.11 1.54 2.85
C VAL A 623 15.86 2.32 1.76
N ILE A 624 15.21 2.49 0.60
CA ILE A 624 15.65 3.29 -0.53
C ILE A 624 14.71 4.49 -0.65
N TYR A 625 15.28 5.67 -0.92
CA TYR A 625 14.52 6.87 -1.26
C TYR A 625 15.05 7.54 -2.52
N GLN A 626 14.18 7.75 -3.51
CA GLN A 626 14.46 8.34 -4.81
C GLN A 626 13.61 9.61 -5.03
N PRO A 627 14.08 10.79 -4.59
CA PRO A 627 13.31 12.04 -4.69
C PRO A 627 12.95 12.45 -6.13
N ALA A 628 13.80 12.10 -7.09
CA ALA A 628 13.63 12.45 -8.50
C ALA A 628 12.44 11.72 -9.16
N THR A 629 12.12 10.52 -8.69
CA THR A 629 11.02 9.67 -9.19
C THR A 629 10.00 9.38 -8.09
N GLU A 630 9.85 10.27 -7.11
CA GLU A 630 9.12 10.01 -5.87
C GLU A 630 7.68 9.56 -6.12
N ARG A 631 6.98 10.18 -7.07
CA ARG A 631 5.60 9.79 -7.43
C ARG A 631 5.51 8.34 -7.91
N GLN A 632 6.49 7.86 -8.66
CA GLN A 632 6.52 6.51 -9.21
C GLN A 632 7.05 5.49 -8.19
N SER A 633 8.06 5.86 -7.41
CA SER A 633 8.78 4.95 -6.51
C SER A 633 8.15 4.85 -5.12
N HIS A 634 7.48 5.90 -4.63
CA HIS A 634 7.13 6.06 -3.21
C HIS A 634 5.69 6.49 -2.95
N TYR A 635 4.82 6.46 -3.96
CA TYR A 635 3.40 6.75 -3.80
C TYR A 635 2.52 5.70 -4.44
N PHE A 636 1.47 5.34 -3.71
CA PHE A 636 0.42 4.43 -4.17
C PHE A 636 -0.95 4.97 -3.72
N HIS A 637 -2.05 4.55 -4.35
CA HIS A 637 -3.37 4.94 -3.89
C HIS A 637 -3.85 4.09 -2.71
N ALA A 638 -4.43 4.75 -1.71
CA ALA A 638 -5.01 4.11 -0.54
C ALA A 638 -6.28 4.82 -0.06
N ARG A 639 -7.06 4.11 0.76
CA ARG A 639 -8.19 4.59 1.56
C ARG A 639 -7.78 4.53 3.03
N PRO A 640 -7.15 5.59 3.58
CA PRO A 640 -6.52 5.55 4.89
C PRO A 640 -7.41 5.05 6.04
N ALA A 641 -8.69 5.45 6.07
CA ALA A 641 -9.64 5.01 7.09
C ALA A 641 -9.99 3.51 7.04
N ASP A 642 -9.87 2.90 5.86
CA ASP A 642 -10.07 1.46 5.69
C ASP A 642 -8.75 0.70 5.92
N GLN A 643 -7.60 1.37 5.74
CA GLN A 643 -6.27 0.79 5.88
C GLN A 643 -5.84 0.64 7.35
N PHE A 644 -6.15 1.61 8.20
CA PHE A 644 -5.74 1.70 9.60
C PHE A 644 -6.92 2.00 10.52
N ASP A 645 -6.78 1.70 11.81
CA ASP A 645 -7.72 2.05 12.89
C ASP A 645 -7.38 3.42 13.53
N ALA A 646 -6.15 3.88 13.35
CA ALA A 646 -5.73 5.25 13.63
C ALA A 646 -4.58 5.69 12.73
N ILE A 647 -4.53 6.99 12.44
CA ILE A 647 -3.44 7.62 11.69
C ILE A 647 -2.81 8.70 12.55
N ILE A 648 -1.49 8.65 12.69
CA ILE A 648 -0.67 9.61 13.42
C ILE A 648 0.11 10.45 12.40
N HIS A 649 -0.07 11.76 12.44
CA HIS A 649 0.60 12.70 11.54
C HIS A 649 1.65 13.53 12.28
N ILE A 650 2.83 13.62 11.69
CA ILE A 650 3.92 14.48 12.14
C ILE A 650 4.36 15.33 10.94
N GLY A 651 4.04 16.62 10.96
CA GLY A 651 4.17 17.49 9.79
C GLY A 651 5.60 17.62 9.27
N THR A 652 6.59 17.68 10.17
CA THR A 652 8.02 17.72 9.78
C THR A 652 8.81 16.74 10.62
N THR A 653 9.64 15.92 9.98
CA THR A 653 10.38 14.82 10.62
C THR A 653 11.89 14.90 10.38
N ARG A 654 12.66 14.13 11.15
CA ARG A 654 14.13 14.09 11.09
C ARG A 654 14.64 12.69 10.74
N ALA A 655 15.80 12.66 10.08
CA ALA A 655 16.48 11.42 9.75
C ALA A 655 16.84 10.62 11.01
N LEU A 656 16.61 9.31 10.96
CA LEU A 656 16.98 8.36 12.00
C LEU A 656 18.50 8.18 12.05
N GLU A 657 19.11 8.42 13.21
CA GLU A 657 20.56 8.36 13.36
C GLU A 657 21.06 6.90 13.47
N PRO A 658 21.86 6.41 12.49
CA PRO A 658 22.46 5.08 12.56
C PRO A 658 23.51 5.00 13.68
N LEU A 659 23.76 3.81 14.22
CA LEU A 659 24.87 3.62 15.17
C LEU A 659 26.23 3.82 14.48
N GLU A 660 26.36 3.37 13.23
CA GLU A 660 27.51 3.67 12.37
C GLU A 660 27.24 4.86 11.45
N VAL A 661 27.62 6.05 11.90
CA VAL A 661 27.55 7.26 11.07
C VAL A 661 28.71 7.28 10.06
N THR A 662 28.38 7.29 8.75
CA THR A 662 29.38 7.39 7.67
C THR A 662 29.64 8.85 7.27
N SER A 663 30.77 9.12 6.62
CA SER A 663 31.08 10.46 6.08
C SER A 663 30.03 10.95 5.08
N LEU A 664 29.44 10.04 4.31
CA LEU A 664 28.37 10.34 3.37
C LEU A 664 27.10 10.78 4.11
N TRP A 665 26.72 10.08 5.19
CA TRP A 665 25.59 10.46 6.03
C TRP A 665 25.79 11.84 6.67
N VAL A 666 26.99 12.13 7.21
CA VAL A 666 27.33 13.46 7.74
C VAL A 666 27.25 14.53 6.66
N SER A 667 27.75 14.25 5.45
CA SER A 667 27.73 15.23 4.36
C SER A 667 26.30 15.64 3.96
N GLY A 668 25.34 14.72 4.05
CA GLY A 668 23.92 14.98 3.77
C GLY A 668 23.21 15.85 4.81
N GLN A 669 23.85 16.14 5.96
CA GLN A 669 23.35 17.13 6.92
C GLN A 669 23.54 18.57 6.43
N ASN A 670 24.47 18.79 5.51
CA ASN A 670 24.72 20.12 4.95
C ASN A 670 23.64 20.45 3.91
N PRO A 671 22.96 21.61 4.00
CA PRO A 671 22.01 22.03 2.97
C PRO A 671 22.68 22.11 1.59
N GLU A 672 21.95 21.78 0.51
CA GLU A 672 22.40 21.91 -0.89
C GLU A 672 22.83 23.34 -1.30
N THR A 673 22.78 24.32 -0.39
CA THR A 673 23.20 25.71 -0.61
C THR A 673 24.68 25.98 -0.35
N TYR A 674 25.49 24.98 0.01
CA TYR A 674 26.95 25.13 -0.03
C TYR A 674 27.43 25.10 -1.48
N PRO A 675 28.09 26.17 -1.99
CA PRO A 675 28.59 26.15 -3.35
C PRO A 675 29.69 25.08 -3.47
N SER A 676 29.38 23.96 -4.12
CA SER A 676 30.39 23.00 -4.56
C SER A 676 31.11 23.60 -5.77
N GLY A 677 32.05 24.48 -5.48
CA GLY A 677 32.88 25.14 -6.48
C GLY A 677 34.09 25.78 -5.83
N LEU A 678 35.16 25.00 -5.69
CA LEU A 678 36.54 25.45 -5.89
C LEU A 678 37.34 24.31 -6.53
#